data_AF-A0A1Y1VR00-F1
#
_entry.id   AF-A0A1Y1VR00-F1
#
_cell.length_a   1.000
_cell.length_b   1.000
_cell.length_c   1.000
_cell.angle_alpha   90.00
_cell.angle_beta   90.00
_cell.angle_gamma   90.00
#
_symmetry.space_group_name_H-M   'P 1'
#
loop_
_entity.id
_entity.type
_entity.pdbx_description
1 polymer ?
#
loop_
_entity_poly.entity_id
_entity_poly.type
_entity_poly.pdbx_seq_one_letter_code
_entity_poly.pdbx_strand_id
1 'polypeptide(L)'
;MDKKAVKKPLNFNVLTVGYPVFSLAFTTKHRLFIGGGGGVNRSGVKNVISLYILNQKTLEVGQAMEHILPQDEDSVMSMCLHPKSKFIICGKNGTNEEILNGENKSLKVYRLTKTNSDVMSICSSDSMDTFNHSSLSSSFNSLPATDKNDYKLELCRDARTTESRNVSEYQKITEFDHEGRHILTGTTDGTFTLLDSSLRTIFTKIYKNDITDAHFDNKDEKIAVTTTKDIYILDIMDGSLIKEINNKSLPVSETCNFRASKFGCGSTEGVLYVIANSLKRNKTFVCKYNTKNWKLMTCKQVHNKPITAFTISPNGKLLGYGSADLSLGILSSDKLKTLSRIKDAHGLPCTCIQFTRDSTIIVSGSADGTCRITRIEKNDTGSSFTTLIIFGLIVAVIAALYSQYTEEIMTVVDKYSGVINQYTDKINHYTGFIKAKNPFDNDDIFDEGNNDINDIINDDDFPEDIEEHMKYLEEMEKNENENINSNVNEEANVNENEYANDNENEKDNVDENEYANANENAEDNVNENENANSNENAEANVNENENANSNENVEANVNENEYVNSNENAEGNVNENEYANTNENAEANINENENANSNENAEANVNENEYVNSNENAEANVNENEYVNTNENAEANVNENEYVNTNENAEANVNENEYVNTNENAEANVNENEYVNTNENAEANVNENEYVNTNENAEANVNENEYVNTNENAEANVNENAEANYNENAYGNSNENAEANVNENAEANYNENAYGNSNENAEANVNENEYVNTNENAEANVNENEYVNTNENAEANINENAEANYNENAEANYNENAYANSNENAEANVNENEYANTNENEYANANENEYANANENEYANANENEYVNTNENAEANVNENEYVNNNENAEANVNENEYVNTNENVETNANENEYAYTNENAEANSNENEYAYTNENAEANSNENGYANPLLESLSLA
;
A
#
# COMPACT_ATOMS: atom_id res chain seq x y z
N MET A 1 -15.01 -36.88 5.06
CA MET A 1 -14.20 -37.19 3.86
C MET A 1 -14.70 -36.30 2.75
N ASP A 2 -14.19 -35.07 2.74
CA ASP A 2 -14.54 -34.04 1.75
C ASP A 2 -13.80 -34.34 0.45
N LYS A 3 -14.57 -34.59 -0.63
CA LYS A 3 -14.03 -34.65 -1.99
C LYS A 3 -13.57 -33.23 -2.36
N LYS A 4 -12.25 -33.03 -2.50
CA LYS A 4 -11.66 -31.86 -3.16
C LYS A 4 -12.22 -31.81 -4.58
N ALA A 5 -13.08 -30.84 -4.85
CA ALA A 5 -13.49 -30.52 -6.20
C ALA A 5 -12.33 -29.76 -6.85
N VAL A 6 -11.69 -30.37 -7.83
CA VAL A 6 -10.75 -29.72 -8.76
C VAL A 6 -11.49 -28.55 -9.40
N LYS A 7 -11.08 -27.32 -9.08
CA LYS A 7 -11.59 -26.10 -9.72
C LYS A 7 -10.78 -25.89 -10.99
N LYS A 8 -11.44 -25.76 -12.13
CA LYS A 8 -10.81 -25.31 -13.38
C LYS A 8 -10.08 -23.97 -13.14
N PRO A 9 -8.92 -23.74 -13.77
CA PRO A 9 -8.27 -22.43 -13.74
C PRO A 9 -9.23 -21.38 -14.33
N LEU A 10 -9.39 -20.27 -13.63
CA LEU A 10 -10.16 -19.14 -14.13
C LEU A 10 -9.42 -18.57 -15.34
N ASN A 11 -10.11 -18.33 -16.45
CA ASN A 11 -9.51 -17.64 -17.59
C ASN A 11 -9.25 -16.16 -17.20
N PHE A 12 -7.99 -15.74 -17.23
CA PHE A 12 -7.56 -14.38 -16.92
C PHE A 12 -6.54 -13.86 -17.95
N ASN A 13 -6.34 -12.54 -17.96
CA ASN A 13 -5.31 -11.84 -18.72
C ASN A 13 -4.64 -10.81 -17.78
N VAL A 14 -3.35 -10.59 -17.93
CA VAL A 14 -2.59 -9.57 -17.18
C VAL A 14 -2.25 -8.43 -18.14
N LEU A 15 -2.54 -7.21 -17.71
CA LEU A 15 -2.21 -5.99 -18.44
C LEU A 15 -1.20 -5.18 -17.62
N THR A 16 0.01 -5.02 -18.15
CA THR A 16 1.02 -4.10 -17.61
C THR A 16 0.86 -2.72 -18.25
N VAL A 17 0.78 -1.66 -17.43
CA VAL A 17 0.55 -0.28 -17.90
C VAL A 17 1.75 0.65 -17.71
N GLY A 18 2.80 0.20 -17.02
CA GLY A 18 4.05 0.97 -16.83
C GLY A 18 3.94 2.16 -15.87
N TYR A 19 2.93 2.16 -15.00
CA TYR A 19 2.78 3.13 -13.90
C TYR A 19 1.89 2.52 -12.79
N PRO A 20 2.11 2.86 -11.50
CA PRO A 20 1.30 2.37 -10.39
C PRO A 20 -0.20 2.62 -10.60
N VAL A 21 -1.03 1.59 -10.47
CA VAL A 21 -2.47 1.69 -10.69
C VAL A 21 -3.18 1.95 -9.38
N PHE A 22 -3.96 3.03 -9.30
CA PHE A 22 -4.72 3.37 -8.08
C PHE A 22 -6.23 3.45 -8.29
N SER A 23 -6.69 3.60 -9.54
CA SER A 23 -8.12 3.68 -9.83
C SER A 23 -8.53 3.01 -11.13
N LEU A 24 -9.71 2.39 -11.10
CA LEU A 24 -10.34 1.73 -12.24
C LEU A 24 -11.73 2.32 -12.46
N ALA A 25 -12.17 2.39 -13.71
CA ALA A 25 -13.56 2.72 -14.01
C ALA A 25 -14.07 2.07 -15.31
N PHE A 26 -15.27 1.47 -15.27
CA PHE A 26 -15.88 0.80 -16.43
C PHE A 26 -17.02 1.57 -17.08
N THR A 27 -16.95 1.68 -18.41
CA THR A 27 -18.11 2.00 -19.24
C THR A 27 -19.04 0.79 -19.44
N THR A 28 -20.25 1.06 -19.90
CA THR A 28 -21.27 0.08 -20.31
C THR A 28 -20.90 -0.77 -21.52
N LYS A 29 -19.91 -0.35 -22.32
CA LYS A 29 -19.39 -1.10 -23.49
C LYS A 29 -18.02 -1.76 -23.23
N HIS A 30 -17.70 -2.08 -21.96
CA HIS A 30 -16.46 -2.77 -21.58
C HIS A 30 -15.19 -2.01 -21.97
N ARG A 31 -15.24 -0.69 -21.89
CA ARG A 31 -14.04 0.14 -21.91
C ARG A 31 -13.58 0.38 -20.48
N LEU A 32 -12.30 0.14 -20.25
CA LEU A 32 -11.65 0.23 -18.96
C LEU A 32 -10.83 1.52 -18.92
N PHE A 33 -11.15 2.40 -17.99
CA PHE A 33 -10.27 3.50 -17.62
C PHE A 33 -9.38 3.05 -16.47
N ILE A 34 -8.10 3.40 -16.56
CA ILE A 34 -7.06 3.12 -15.57
C ILE A 34 -6.41 4.46 -15.22
N GLY A 35 -6.49 4.85 -13.96
CA GLY A 35 -5.83 6.05 -13.44
C GLY A 35 -4.75 5.68 -12.44
N GLY A 36 -3.62 6.37 -12.51
CA GLY A 36 -2.47 6.08 -11.67
C GLY A 36 -1.28 6.98 -11.97
N GLY A 37 -0.12 6.65 -11.43
CA GLY A 37 1.11 7.40 -11.66
C GLY A 37 2.14 7.35 -10.53
N GLY A 38 3.31 7.94 -10.77
CA GLY A 38 4.44 7.99 -9.83
C GLY A 38 4.37 9.12 -8.80
N GLY A 39 3.34 9.97 -8.84
CA GLY A 39 3.20 11.11 -7.91
C GLY A 39 3.99 12.34 -8.38
N VAL A 40 4.28 13.26 -7.45
CA VAL A 40 4.95 14.56 -7.72
C VAL A 40 6.48 14.48 -7.73
N ASN A 41 7.08 13.39 -7.21
CA ASN A 41 8.51 13.30 -6.88
C ASN A 41 9.41 12.86 -8.06
N ARG A 42 9.23 13.43 -9.25
CA ARG A 42 10.15 13.33 -10.42
C ARG A 42 10.74 11.94 -10.75
N SER A 43 10.10 10.85 -10.34
CA SER A 43 10.55 9.44 -10.46
C SER A 43 10.63 8.89 -11.89
N GLY A 44 10.60 9.74 -12.92
CA GLY A 44 10.48 9.32 -14.33
C GLY A 44 9.12 8.71 -14.71
N VAL A 45 8.34 8.21 -13.74
CA VAL A 45 7.04 7.57 -13.94
C VAL A 45 5.94 8.61 -14.14
N LYS A 46 5.20 8.48 -15.24
CA LYS A 46 4.16 9.44 -15.64
C LYS A 46 2.90 9.30 -14.78
N ASN A 47 2.26 10.43 -14.49
CA ASN A 47 0.88 10.46 -14.00
C ASN A 47 -0.09 10.36 -15.19
N VAL A 48 -0.96 9.35 -15.23
CA VAL A 48 -1.70 8.98 -16.44
C VAL A 48 -3.15 8.57 -16.17
N ILE A 49 -4.04 8.99 -17.07
CA ILE A 49 -5.35 8.36 -17.26
C ILE A 49 -5.36 7.66 -18.62
N SER A 50 -5.38 6.33 -18.62
CA SER A 50 -5.44 5.51 -19.83
C SER A 50 -6.83 4.93 -20.06
N LEU A 51 -7.17 4.73 -21.33
CA LEU A 51 -8.39 4.05 -21.76
C LEU A 51 -8.03 2.83 -22.58
N TYR A 52 -8.51 1.67 -22.13
CA TYR A 52 -8.38 0.38 -22.81
C TYR A 52 -9.73 -0.12 -23.29
N ILE A 53 -9.73 -0.81 -24.43
CA ILE A 53 -10.89 -1.52 -24.96
C ILE A 53 -10.71 -3.00 -24.67
N LEU A 54 -11.60 -3.55 -23.83
CA LEU A 54 -11.56 -4.95 -23.42
C LEU A 54 -12.40 -5.83 -24.36
N ASN A 55 -11.78 -6.85 -24.93
CA ASN A 55 -12.48 -7.91 -25.64
C ASN A 55 -13.04 -8.91 -24.63
N GLN A 56 -14.34 -8.88 -24.41
CA GLN A 56 -15.00 -9.78 -23.45
C GLN A 56 -14.90 -11.27 -23.77
N LYS A 57 -14.45 -11.68 -24.97
CA LYS A 57 -14.32 -13.11 -25.33
C LYS A 57 -12.90 -13.61 -25.11
N THR A 58 -11.91 -12.86 -25.56
CA THR A 58 -10.49 -13.24 -25.45
C THR A 58 -9.82 -12.71 -24.19
N LEU A 59 -10.45 -11.74 -23.50
CA LEU A 59 -9.87 -10.95 -22.40
C LEU A 59 -8.70 -10.05 -22.80
N GLU A 60 -8.32 -10.06 -24.08
CA GLU A 60 -7.33 -9.13 -24.64
C GLU A 60 -7.80 -7.68 -24.51
N VAL A 61 -6.83 -6.80 -24.30
CA VAL A 61 -7.03 -5.37 -24.15
C VAL A 61 -6.18 -4.61 -25.16
N GLY A 62 -6.76 -3.58 -25.77
CA GLY A 62 -6.03 -2.64 -26.62
C GLY A 62 -6.11 -1.23 -26.05
N GLN A 63 -4.96 -0.56 -25.90
CA GLN A 63 -4.91 0.84 -25.47
C GLN A 63 -5.49 1.75 -26.57
N ALA A 64 -6.42 2.61 -26.21
CA ALA A 64 -7.14 3.51 -27.12
C ALA A 64 -6.86 5.01 -26.88
N MET A 65 -6.47 5.37 -25.66
CA MET A 65 -6.04 6.72 -25.30
C MET A 65 -5.14 6.68 -24.08
N GLU A 66 -4.18 7.59 -24.07
CA GLU A 66 -3.30 7.88 -22.94
C GLU A 66 -3.35 9.39 -22.70
N HIS A 67 -3.76 9.79 -21.50
CA HIS A 67 -3.78 11.19 -21.09
C HIS A 67 -2.74 11.38 -20.00
N ILE A 68 -1.57 11.86 -20.42
CA ILE A 68 -0.47 12.22 -19.53
C ILE A 68 -0.84 13.53 -18.81
N LEU A 69 -0.73 13.51 -17.49
CA LEU A 69 -0.96 14.63 -16.60
C LEU A 69 0.35 15.40 -16.37
N PRO A 70 0.29 16.66 -15.89
CA PRO A 70 1.49 17.41 -15.54
C PRO A 70 2.34 16.65 -14.50
N GLN A 71 3.66 16.73 -14.65
CA GLN A 71 4.63 15.99 -13.81
C GLN A 71 4.76 16.59 -12.41
N ASP A 72 4.46 17.88 -12.27
CA ASP A 72 4.45 18.65 -11.03
C ASP A 72 3.16 18.50 -10.22
N GLU A 73 2.17 17.78 -10.75
CA GLU A 73 0.93 17.48 -10.04
C GLU A 73 0.79 15.96 -9.80
N ASP A 74 0.11 15.56 -8.72
CA ASP A 74 0.06 14.17 -8.20
C ASP A 74 -0.61 13.08 -9.08
N SER A 75 -0.54 11.81 -8.69
CA SER A 75 -1.21 10.70 -9.39
C SER A 75 -2.74 10.73 -9.22
N VAL A 76 -3.45 9.90 -10.00
CA VAL A 76 -4.91 9.78 -9.91
C VAL A 76 -5.30 8.69 -8.90
N MET A 77 -5.66 9.14 -7.70
CA MET A 77 -5.96 8.27 -6.55
C MET A 77 -7.38 7.70 -6.55
N SER A 78 -8.33 8.37 -7.18
CA SER A 78 -9.71 7.89 -7.27
C SER A 78 -10.38 8.34 -8.57
N MET A 79 -11.29 7.54 -9.11
CA MET A 79 -11.98 7.85 -10.37
C MET A 79 -13.39 7.27 -10.43
N CYS A 80 -14.32 8.02 -11.01
CA CYS A 80 -15.67 7.53 -11.29
C CYS A 80 -16.21 8.10 -12.61
N LEU A 81 -16.93 7.28 -13.38
CA LEU A 81 -17.60 7.72 -14.60
C LEU A 81 -19.03 8.15 -14.30
N HIS A 82 -19.44 9.26 -14.90
CA HIS A 82 -20.84 9.68 -14.81
C HIS A 82 -21.76 8.63 -15.45
N PRO A 83 -22.85 8.20 -14.78
CA PRO A 83 -23.65 7.04 -15.21
C PRO A 83 -24.34 7.23 -16.58
N LYS A 84 -24.59 8.47 -16.98
CA LYS A 84 -25.37 8.82 -18.19
C LYS A 84 -24.67 9.71 -19.22
N SER A 85 -23.47 10.21 -18.95
CA SER A 85 -22.85 11.27 -19.77
C SER A 85 -21.36 10.98 -20.00
N LYS A 86 -20.67 11.87 -20.73
CA LYS A 86 -19.25 11.72 -21.08
C LYS A 86 -18.29 12.33 -20.05
N PHE A 87 -18.77 12.56 -18.83
CA PHE A 87 -17.97 13.13 -17.76
C PHE A 87 -17.32 12.05 -16.90
N ILE A 88 -16.09 12.34 -16.49
CA ILE A 88 -15.26 11.54 -15.60
C ILE A 88 -14.87 12.46 -14.46
N ILE A 89 -15.01 11.99 -13.23
CA ILE A 89 -14.46 12.68 -12.06
C ILE A 89 -13.27 11.88 -11.54
N CYS A 90 -12.26 12.59 -11.07
CA CYS A 90 -11.14 11.97 -10.41
C CYS A 90 -10.60 12.81 -9.25
N GLY A 91 -10.12 12.12 -8.21
CA GLY A 91 -9.34 12.70 -7.13
C GLY A 91 -7.87 12.65 -7.47
N LYS A 92 -7.24 13.82 -7.49
CA LYS A 92 -5.82 14.03 -7.78
C LYS A 92 -5.43 15.39 -7.22
N ASN A 93 -4.37 15.44 -6.42
CA ASN A 93 -3.86 16.70 -5.91
C ASN A 93 -3.25 17.56 -7.02
N GLY A 94 -3.26 18.87 -6.77
CA GLY A 94 -2.50 19.86 -7.53
C GLY A 94 -1.00 19.74 -7.29
N THR A 95 -0.28 20.84 -7.50
CA THR A 95 1.14 20.92 -7.12
C THR A 95 1.29 21.07 -5.60
N ASN A 96 2.48 20.74 -5.06
CA ASN A 96 2.75 20.96 -3.63
C ASN A 96 2.56 22.42 -3.22
N GLU A 97 2.95 23.36 -4.09
CA GLU A 97 2.72 24.80 -3.89
C GLU A 97 1.22 25.14 -3.79
N GLU A 98 0.37 24.57 -4.65
CA GLU A 98 -1.09 24.75 -4.57
C GLU A 98 -1.66 24.19 -3.26
N ILE A 99 -1.10 23.09 -2.73
CA ILE A 99 -1.53 22.50 -1.46
C ILE A 99 -1.13 23.39 -0.27
N LEU A 100 0.14 23.80 -0.19
CA LEU A 100 0.67 24.64 0.89
C LEU A 100 -0.06 26.01 0.96
N ASN A 101 -0.39 26.58 -0.20
CA ASN A 101 -1.16 27.83 -0.29
C ASN A 101 -2.66 27.65 0.05
N GLY A 102 -3.13 26.42 0.24
CA GLY A 102 -4.54 26.13 0.49
C GLY A 102 -5.42 26.36 -0.74
N GLU A 103 -4.87 26.15 -1.94
CA GLU A 103 -5.55 26.30 -3.24
C GLU A 103 -5.84 24.96 -3.92
N ASN A 104 -5.49 23.83 -3.30
CA ASN A 104 -5.62 22.48 -3.87
C ASN A 104 -7.05 22.14 -4.33
N LYS A 105 -7.26 22.14 -5.65
CA LYS A 105 -8.51 21.70 -6.27
C LYS A 105 -8.42 20.23 -6.66
N SER A 106 -8.47 19.38 -5.65
CA SER A 106 -8.19 17.95 -5.78
C SER A 106 -9.26 17.15 -6.53
N LEU A 107 -10.49 17.67 -6.67
CA LEU A 107 -11.52 17.03 -7.50
C LEU A 107 -11.49 17.62 -8.92
N LYS A 108 -11.10 16.80 -9.91
CA LYS A 108 -11.06 17.19 -11.33
C LYS A 108 -12.23 16.56 -12.10
N VAL A 109 -12.81 17.31 -13.04
CA VAL A 109 -13.90 16.85 -13.92
C VAL A 109 -13.46 16.92 -15.38
N TYR A 110 -13.26 15.77 -16.00
CA TYR A 110 -12.89 15.63 -17.39
C TYR A 110 -14.10 15.30 -18.28
N ARG A 111 -14.06 15.75 -19.53
CA ARG A 111 -14.98 15.33 -20.60
C ARG A 111 -14.23 14.52 -21.65
N LEU A 112 -14.76 13.35 -21.98
CA LEU A 112 -14.25 12.53 -23.07
C LEU A 112 -14.76 13.03 -24.43
N THR A 113 -13.85 13.31 -25.36
CA THR A 113 -14.13 13.78 -26.73
C THR A 113 -13.42 12.88 -27.77
N LYS A 114 -13.86 12.93 -29.04
CA LYS A 114 -13.23 12.20 -30.16
C LYS A 114 -12.40 13.16 -31.00
N THR A 115 -11.18 12.79 -31.36
CA THR A 115 -10.21 13.68 -32.04
C THR A 115 -10.54 13.98 -33.51
N ASN A 116 -11.24 13.08 -34.21
CA ASN A 116 -11.54 13.20 -35.65
C ASN A 116 -13.02 13.47 -36.01
N SER A 117 -13.86 13.95 -35.09
CA SER A 117 -15.21 14.41 -35.48
C SER A 117 -15.15 15.85 -35.99
N ASP A 118 -15.06 15.99 -37.31
CA ASP A 118 -15.34 17.21 -38.04
C ASP A 118 -16.63 17.89 -37.54
N VAL A 119 -16.55 19.21 -37.55
CA VAL A 119 -17.62 20.20 -37.39
C VAL A 119 -18.99 19.68 -37.91
N MET A 120 -20.03 19.82 -37.07
CA MET A 120 -21.47 19.61 -37.32
C MET A 120 -22.08 18.25 -36.94
N SER A 121 -22.42 18.10 -35.66
CA SER A 121 -23.76 17.66 -35.23
C SER A 121 -23.89 17.81 -33.71
N ILE A 122 -24.15 19.04 -33.27
CA ILE A 122 -24.78 19.28 -31.97
C ILE A 122 -26.23 18.78 -32.11
N CYS A 123 -26.67 17.95 -31.16
CA CYS A 123 -28.00 17.31 -31.00
C CYS A 123 -28.11 15.88 -31.56
N SER A 124 -27.87 14.87 -30.71
CA SER A 124 -28.93 14.13 -30.00
C SER A 124 -28.43 12.76 -29.50
N SER A 125 -28.65 12.51 -28.20
CA SER A 125 -28.21 11.36 -27.37
C SER A 125 -26.71 11.33 -27.01
N ASP A 126 -26.31 12.19 -26.06
CA ASP A 126 -24.96 12.22 -25.48
C ASP A 126 -24.83 11.26 -24.29
N SER A 127 -24.85 9.95 -24.56
CA SER A 127 -24.33 8.95 -23.61
C SER A 127 -22.90 8.56 -23.98
N MET A 128 -22.13 8.06 -23.01
CA MET A 128 -20.78 7.50 -23.20
C MET A 128 -20.77 6.36 -24.26
N ASP A 129 -21.95 5.81 -24.57
CA ASP A 129 -22.16 4.69 -25.51
C ASP A 129 -22.32 5.08 -26.98
N THR A 130 -22.48 6.35 -27.37
CA THR A 130 -22.85 6.68 -28.77
C THR A 130 -21.69 6.70 -29.77
N PHE A 131 -20.47 6.36 -29.36
CA PHE A 131 -19.35 6.17 -30.28
C PHE A 131 -19.39 4.76 -30.92
N ASN A 132 -19.90 4.68 -32.15
CA ASN A 132 -19.80 3.50 -33.02
C ASN A 132 -18.71 3.72 -34.09
N HIS A 133 -17.87 2.71 -34.31
CA HIS A 133 -17.44 2.35 -35.66
C HIS A 133 -17.66 0.85 -35.87
N SER A 134 -18.39 0.57 -36.95
CA SER A 134 -18.57 -0.73 -37.57
C SER A 134 -17.23 -1.28 -38.08
N SER A 135 -17.08 -2.61 -38.02
CA SER A 135 -16.00 -3.47 -38.56
C SER A 135 -14.63 -3.39 -37.88
N LEU A 136 -14.44 -4.17 -36.81
CA LEU A 136 -13.15 -4.80 -36.51
C LEU A 136 -13.34 -6.31 -36.68
N SER A 137 -13.03 -6.79 -37.88
CA SER A 137 -12.94 -8.20 -38.23
C SER A 137 -11.55 -8.72 -37.88
N SER A 138 -11.50 -9.77 -37.05
CA SER A 138 -10.50 -10.84 -37.05
C SER A 138 -9.02 -10.46 -37.17
N SER A 139 -8.49 -9.75 -36.16
CA SER A 139 -7.13 -9.89 -35.59
C SER A 139 -6.81 -8.66 -34.76
N PHE A 140 -6.64 -8.80 -33.44
CA PHE A 140 -6.18 -7.72 -32.55
C PHE A 140 -4.67 -7.47 -32.65
N ASN A 141 -3.93 -8.32 -33.37
CA ASN A 141 -2.53 -8.12 -33.67
C ASN A 141 -2.39 -6.96 -34.67
N SER A 142 -1.96 -5.81 -34.18
CA SER A 142 -1.83 -4.50 -34.83
C SER A 142 -3.13 -3.67 -34.94
N LEU A 143 -3.46 -2.93 -33.88
CA LEU A 143 -3.95 -1.57 -34.11
C LEU A 143 -2.80 -0.81 -34.79
N PRO A 144 -2.94 -0.33 -36.04
CA PRO A 144 -1.88 0.42 -36.70
C PRO A 144 -1.55 1.67 -35.88
N ALA A 145 -0.28 2.07 -35.82
CA ALA A 145 0.21 3.23 -35.06
C ALA A 145 -0.51 4.56 -35.35
N THR A 146 -1.31 4.61 -36.42
CA THR A 146 -2.15 5.74 -36.81
C THR A 146 -3.49 5.86 -36.05
N ASP A 147 -3.91 4.84 -35.29
CA ASP A 147 -5.18 4.84 -34.52
C ASP A 147 -5.00 5.09 -33.01
N LYS A 148 -3.75 5.25 -32.52
CA LYS A 148 -3.48 5.78 -31.17
C LYS A 148 -3.96 7.24 -31.12
N ASN A 149 -4.78 7.60 -30.12
CA ASN A 149 -5.39 8.93 -29.90
C ASN A 149 -6.71 9.22 -30.61
N ASP A 150 -7.59 8.23 -30.73
CA ASP A 150 -8.96 8.45 -31.23
C ASP A 150 -9.82 9.25 -30.22
N TYR A 151 -9.40 9.33 -28.95
CA TYR A 151 -10.07 10.02 -27.86
C TYR A 151 -9.17 11.03 -27.14
N LYS A 152 -9.76 12.07 -26.55
CA LYS A 152 -9.08 13.07 -25.72
C LYS A 152 -9.89 13.39 -24.46
N LEU A 153 -9.21 13.58 -23.33
CA LEU A 153 -9.79 14.18 -22.13
C LEU A 153 -9.58 15.69 -22.11
N GLU A 154 -10.64 16.42 -21.79
CA GLU A 154 -10.61 17.87 -21.60
C GLU A 154 -11.06 18.21 -20.18
N LEU A 155 -10.18 18.84 -19.40
CA LEU A 155 -10.53 19.35 -18.08
C LEU A 155 -11.61 20.43 -18.26
N CYS A 156 -12.76 20.21 -17.62
CA CYS A 156 -13.92 21.08 -17.75
C CYS A 156 -14.14 21.94 -16.52
N ARG A 157 -13.96 21.34 -15.34
CA ARG A 157 -14.21 21.95 -14.03
C ARG A 157 -13.34 21.28 -12.99
N ASP A 158 -13.12 21.97 -11.89
CA ASP A 158 -12.41 21.48 -10.72
C ASP A 158 -13.06 22.03 -9.45
N ALA A 159 -12.79 21.40 -8.31
CA ALA A 159 -13.25 21.85 -7.00
C ALA A 159 -12.26 21.47 -5.90
N ARG A 160 -12.19 22.35 -4.90
CA ARG A 160 -11.53 22.08 -3.63
C ARG A 160 -12.47 21.28 -2.74
N THR A 161 -11.99 20.15 -2.20
CA THR A 161 -12.79 19.23 -1.36
C THR A 161 -12.21 19.05 0.04
N THR A 162 -11.02 19.57 0.30
CA THR A 162 -10.41 19.66 1.63
C THR A 162 -9.77 21.03 1.85
N GLU A 163 -9.70 21.45 3.12
CA GLU A 163 -8.94 22.61 3.55
C GLU A 163 -7.49 22.30 3.93
N SER A 164 -7.09 21.01 3.96
CA SER A 164 -5.73 20.58 4.34
C SER A 164 -4.66 21.21 3.46
N ARG A 165 -3.55 21.57 4.11
CA ARG A 165 -2.31 22.08 3.52
C ARG A 165 -1.16 21.08 3.63
N ASN A 166 -1.43 19.88 4.15
CA ASN A 166 -0.45 18.81 4.21
C ASN A 166 -0.39 18.09 2.85
N VAL A 167 0.80 18.01 2.26
CA VAL A 167 1.05 17.43 0.93
C VAL A 167 0.83 15.91 0.90
N SER A 168 0.98 15.23 2.04
CA SER A 168 0.74 13.79 2.21
C SER A 168 -0.75 13.44 2.20
N GLU A 169 -1.63 14.44 2.35
CA GLU A 169 -3.08 14.24 2.38
C GLU A 169 -3.71 14.27 0.98
N TYR A 170 -4.48 13.23 0.62
CA TYR A 170 -5.05 13.08 -0.71
C TYR A 170 -6.52 12.62 -0.71
N GLN A 171 -7.18 12.80 -1.86
CA GLN A 171 -8.56 12.36 -2.08
C GLN A 171 -8.64 10.87 -2.43
N LYS A 172 -8.82 10.04 -1.41
CA LYS A 172 -8.92 8.58 -1.49
C LYS A 172 -10.20 8.09 -2.21
N ILE A 173 -11.31 8.84 -2.16
CA ILE A 173 -12.61 8.40 -2.70
C ILE A 173 -13.28 9.49 -3.54
N THR A 174 -13.84 9.09 -4.69
CA THR A 174 -14.80 9.89 -5.45
C THR A 174 -15.86 8.99 -6.09
N GLU A 175 -17.14 9.32 -5.95
CA GLU A 175 -18.24 8.50 -6.50
C GLU A 175 -19.42 9.38 -6.92
N PHE A 176 -20.06 9.03 -8.04
CA PHE A 176 -21.35 9.57 -8.44
C PHE A 176 -22.49 8.79 -7.81
N ASP A 177 -23.59 9.48 -7.46
CA ASP A 177 -24.87 8.80 -7.21
C ASP A 177 -25.39 8.10 -8.48
N HIS A 178 -26.39 7.23 -8.35
CA HIS A 178 -26.86 6.39 -9.46
C HIS A 178 -27.41 7.21 -10.65
N GLU A 179 -27.85 8.44 -10.37
CA GLU A 179 -28.40 9.39 -11.34
C GLU A 179 -27.37 10.39 -11.90
N GLY A 180 -26.18 10.51 -11.30
CA GLY A 180 -25.13 11.47 -11.64
C GLY A 180 -25.42 12.91 -11.17
N ARG A 181 -26.30 13.09 -10.19
CA ARG A 181 -26.71 14.39 -9.63
C ARG A 181 -25.82 14.85 -8.49
N HIS A 182 -25.24 13.92 -7.75
CA HIS A 182 -24.41 14.18 -6.59
C HIS A 182 -23.06 13.50 -6.74
N ILE A 183 -22.04 14.09 -6.11
CA ILE A 183 -20.68 13.57 -6.02
C ILE A 183 -20.33 13.51 -4.54
N LEU A 184 -19.86 12.36 -4.07
CA LEU A 184 -19.22 12.28 -2.76
C LEU A 184 -17.71 12.24 -2.92
N THR A 185 -17.00 12.80 -1.94
CA THR A 185 -15.55 12.73 -1.82
C THR A 185 -15.15 12.41 -0.38
N GLY A 186 -14.02 11.72 -0.24
CA GLY A 186 -13.42 11.40 1.05
C GLY A 186 -11.90 11.45 0.95
N THR A 187 -11.28 12.08 1.93
CA THR A 187 -9.84 12.33 2.01
C THR A 187 -9.21 11.62 3.22
N THR A 188 -7.89 11.53 3.21
CA THR A 188 -7.08 10.93 4.27
C THR A 188 -7.10 11.74 5.57
N ASP A 189 -7.23 13.07 5.49
CA ASP A 189 -7.41 13.95 6.66
C ASP A 189 -8.78 13.83 7.37
N GLY A 190 -9.62 12.89 6.93
CA GLY A 190 -10.95 12.65 7.48
C GLY A 190 -12.05 13.58 6.95
N THR A 191 -11.81 14.38 5.90
CA THR A 191 -12.83 15.27 5.30
C THR A 191 -13.73 14.54 4.32
N PHE A 192 -15.02 14.45 4.67
CA PHE A 192 -16.09 13.98 3.79
C PHE A 192 -16.85 15.17 3.21
N THR A 193 -17.02 15.21 1.89
CA THR A 193 -17.82 16.25 1.23
C THR A 193 -18.84 15.64 0.27
N LEU A 194 -20.07 16.16 0.32
CA LEU A 194 -21.09 15.90 -0.68
C LEU A 194 -21.29 17.16 -1.53
N LEU A 195 -21.19 17.02 -2.85
CA LEU A 195 -21.37 18.08 -3.84
C LEU A 195 -22.53 17.77 -4.78
N ASP A 196 -23.13 18.82 -5.36
CA ASP A 196 -24.01 18.67 -6.51
C ASP A 196 -23.21 18.51 -7.83
N SER A 197 -23.88 18.13 -8.92
CA SER A 197 -23.29 18.01 -10.26
C SER A 197 -22.69 19.32 -10.84
N SER A 198 -22.91 20.45 -10.18
CA SER A 198 -22.29 21.74 -10.48
C SER A 198 -21.05 22.02 -9.61
N LEU A 199 -20.62 21.04 -8.82
CA LEU A 199 -19.52 21.11 -7.85
C LEU A 199 -19.77 22.08 -6.69
N ARG A 200 -21.03 22.34 -6.35
CA ARG A 200 -21.35 23.11 -5.14
C ARG A 200 -21.47 22.16 -3.96
N THR A 201 -20.76 22.46 -2.89
CA THR A 201 -20.86 21.74 -1.63
C THR A 201 -22.28 21.83 -1.07
N ILE A 202 -22.88 20.67 -0.81
CA ILE A 202 -24.14 20.52 -0.10
C ILE A 202 -23.86 20.52 1.40
N PHE A 203 -22.93 19.66 1.84
CA PHE A 203 -22.39 19.68 3.20
C PHE A 203 -21.00 19.02 3.26
N THR A 204 -20.26 19.34 4.32
CA THR A 204 -18.97 18.74 4.67
C THR A 204 -19.02 18.23 6.11
N LYS A 205 -18.34 17.10 6.38
CA LYS A 205 -18.08 16.59 7.71
C LYS A 205 -16.62 16.23 7.86
N ILE A 206 -16.05 16.55 9.02
CA ILE A 206 -14.65 16.26 9.35
C ILE A 206 -14.66 15.19 10.44
N TYR A 207 -13.91 14.13 10.21
CA TYR A 207 -13.73 13.01 11.13
C TYR A 207 -12.28 12.98 11.62
N LYS A 208 -12.03 12.37 12.79
CA LYS A 208 -10.68 12.31 13.37
C LYS A 208 -9.74 11.37 12.61
N ASN A 209 -10.28 10.39 11.87
CA ASN A 209 -9.48 9.39 11.20
C ASN A 209 -9.82 9.35 9.71
N ASP A 210 -8.91 8.82 8.91
CA ASP A 210 -9.03 8.71 7.46
C ASP A 210 -10.35 8.12 7.02
N ILE A 211 -10.88 8.67 5.95
CA ILE A 211 -11.99 8.07 5.23
C ILE A 211 -11.43 6.99 4.30
N THR A 212 -11.71 5.74 4.65
CA THR A 212 -11.23 4.56 3.90
C THR A 212 -12.15 4.18 2.75
N ASP A 213 -13.44 4.53 2.84
CA ASP A 213 -14.43 4.25 1.80
C ASP A 213 -15.70 5.10 2.00
N ALA A 214 -16.42 5.40 0.91
CA ALA A 214 -17.76 5.97 0.97
C ALA A 214 -18.63 5.43 -0.17
N HIS A 215 -19.95 5.36 0.03
CA HIS A 215 -20.85 4.77 -0.97
C HIS A 215 -22.31 5.23 -0.82
N PHE A 216 -22.99 5.45 -1.94
CA PHE A 216 -24.43 5.75 -1.98
C PHE A 216 -25.28 4.50 -1.76
N ASP A 217 -26.42 4.63 -1.09
CA ASP A 217 -27.42 3.55 -1.14
C ASP A 217 -28.10 3.48 -2.50
N ASN A 218 -28.69 2.32 -2.83
CA ASN A 218 -29.30 2.06 -4.14
C ASN A 218 -30.48 3.01 -4.50
N LYS A 219 -30.90 3.88 -3.57
CA LYS A 219 -31.99 4.84 -3.76
C LYS A 219 -31.51 6.29 -3.74
N ASP A 220 -30.21 6.53 -3.58
CA ASP A 220 -29.61 7.84 -3.39
C ASP A 220 -30.31 8.65 -2.27
N GLU A 221 -30.62 7.97 -1.16
CA GLU A 221 -31.22 8.56 0.06
C GLU A 221 -30.22 8.59 1.22
N LYS A 222 -29.26 7.65 1.24
CA LYS A 222 -28.31 7.46 2.34
C LYS A 222 -26.90 7.33 1.80
N ILE A 223 -25.95 7.71 2.64
CA ILE A 223 -24.52 7.57 2.37
C ILE A 223 -23.89 6.79 3.52
N ALA A 224 -23.02 5.85 3.21
CA ALA A 224 -22.13 5.23 4.18
C ALA A 224 -20.76 5.91 4.06
N VAL A 225 -20.23 6.40 5.17
CA VAL A 225 -18.88 6.96 5.29
C VAL A 225 -18.11 6.05 6.23
N THR A 226 -17.05 5.45 5.72
CA THR A 226 -16.20 4.49 6.44
C THR A 226 -14.93 5.21 6.84
N THR A 227 -14.65 5.26 8.13
CA THR A 227 -13.34 5.66 8.65
C THR A 227 -12.57 4.43 9.13
N THR A 228 -11.28 4.57 9.43
CA THR A 228 -10.51 3.44 10.00
C THR A 228 -11.11 2.87 11.29
N LYS A 229 -11.83 3.68 12.10
CA LYS A 229 -12.37 3.26 13.40
C LYS A 229 -13.88 3.03 13.43
N ASP A 230 -14.65 3.80 12.67
CA ASP A 230 -16.12 3.81 12.73
C ASP A 230 -16.75 4.00 11.33
N ILE A 231 -18.00 3.57 11.18
CA ILE A 231 -18.81 3.77 9.97
C ILE A 231 -20.05 4.60 10.32
N TYR A 232 -20.25 5.67 9.56
CA TYR A 232 -21.35 6.61 9.72
C TYR A 232 -22.32 6.50 8.55
N ILE A 233 -23.58 6.24 8.85
CA ILE A 233 -24.67 6.31 7.87
C ILE A 233 -25.34 7.66 7.98
N LEU A 234 -25.33 8.42 6.89
CA LEU A 234 -25.84 9.77 6.80
C LEU A 234 -27.07 9.85 5.90
N ASP A 235 -27.97 10.79 6.19
CA ASP A 235 -29.01 11.21 5.25
C ASP A 235 -28.39 12.13 4.18
N ILE A 236 -28.71 11.89 2.91
CA ILE A 236 -28.16 12.67 1.80
C ILE A 236 -28.63 14.13 1.79
N MET A 237 -29.79 14.43 2.38
CA MET A 237 -30.42 15.75 2.26
C MET A 237 -29.71 16.81 3.10
N ASP A 238 -29.24 16.43 4.29
CA ASP A 238 -28.67 17.37 5.27
C ASP A 238 -27.43 16.83 6.01
N GLY A 239 -27.00 15.61 5.69
CA GLY A 239 -25.85 14.97 6.36
C GLY A 239 -26.16 14.53 7.79
N SER A 240 -27.42 14.49 8.23
CA SER A 240 -27.76 14.04 9.58
C SER A 240 -27.37 12.58 9.81
N LEU A 241 -26.87 12.27 11.01
CA LEU A 241 -26.45 10.91 11.38
C LEU A 241 -27.67 10.02 11.62
N ILE A 242 -27.80 8.97 10.81
CA ILE A 242 -28.84 7.94 10.95
C ILE A 242 -28.37 6.81 11.87
N LYS A 243 -27.12 6.35 11.66
CA LYS A 243 -26.57 5.21 12.39
C LYS A 243 -25.05 5.27 12.42
N GLU A 244 -24.49 4.96 13.58
CA GLU A 244 -23.08 4.65 13.76
C GLU A 244 -22.90 3.14 13.95
N ILE A 245 -21.92 2.57 13.25
CA ILE A 245 -21.45 1.19 13.40
C ILE A 245 -19.98 1.28 13.82
N ASN A 246 -19.68 0.72 14.98
CA ASN A 246 -18.35 0.73 15.57
C ASN A 246 -17.95 -0.68 16.01
N ASN A 247 -16.73 -0.84 16.51
CA ASN A 247 -16.22 -2.14 16.98
C ASN A 247 -17.14 -2.86 17.99
N LYS A 248 -17.85 -2.12 18.86
CA LYS A 248 -18.81 -2.69 19.83
C LYS A 248 -20.04 -3.32 19.16
N SER A 249 -20.29 -2.97 17.90
CA SER A 249 -21.41 -3.45 17.10
C SER A 249 -21.07 -4.73 16.32
N LEU A 250 -19.80 -5.15 16.30
CA LEU A 250 -19.34 -6.37 15.64
C LEU A 250 -19.44 -7.56 16.61
N PRO A 251 -19.75 -8.77 16.12
CA PRO A 251 -19.84 -9.97 16.93
C PRO A 251 -18.45 -10.62 17.12
N VAL A 252 -17.39 -9.81 17.20
CA VAL A 252 -16.00 -10.26 17.32
C VAL A 252 -15.39 -9.67 18.57
N SER A 253 -14.53 -10.43 19.25
CA SER A 253 -13.86 -9.98 20.49
C SER A 253 -12.63 -9.11 20.23
N GLU A 254 -12.20 -9.00 18.97
CA GLU A 254 -10.98 -8.35 18.55
C GLU A 254 -11.29 -6.93 18.04
N THR A 255 -10.38 -5.99 18.29
CA THR A 255 -10.44 -4.66 17.69
C THR A 255 -10.09 -4.77 16.22
N CYS A 256 -10.92 -4.18 15.36
CA CYS A 256 -10.77 -4.17 13.92
C CYS A 256 -10.67 -2.73 13.39
N ASN A 257 -9.92 -2.54 12.32
CA ASN A 257 -10.03 -1.36 11.46
C ASN A 257 -11.08 -1.62 10.37
N PHE A 258 -11.92 -0.64 10.07
CA PHE A 258 -12.88 -0.74 8.97
C PHE A 258 -12.24 -0.31 7.66
N ARG A 259 -12.27 -1.20 6.66
CA ARG A 259 -11.69 -0.92 5.34
C ARG A 259 -12.70 -0.35 4.35
N ALA A 260 -13.91 -0.89 4.34
CA ALA A 260 -14.91 -0.54 3.33
C ALA A 260 -16.33 -0.78 3.84
N SER A 261 -17.28 0.00 3.31
CA SER A 261 -18.70 -0.29 3.47
C SER A 261 -19.50 0.04 2.22
N LYS A 262 -20.16 -0.98 1.66
CA LYS A 262 -20.88 -0.90 0.37
C LYS A 262 -22.32 -1.36 0.53
N PHE A 263 -23.25 -0.56 0.01
CA PHE A 263 -24.65 -0.95 -0.04
C PHE A 263 -24.88 -2.02 -1.11
N GLY A 264 -25.71 -3.01 -0.76
CA GLY A 264 -26.17 -4.05 -1.67
C GLY A 264 -27.07 -3.49 -2.76
N CYS A 265 -26.90 -4.02 -3.98
CA CYS A 265 -27.69 -3.70 -5.15
C CYS A 265 -28.42 -4.95 -5.68
N GLY A 266 -29.36 -4.78 -6.61
CA GLY A 266 -30.08 -5.90 -7.23
C GLY A 266 -30.73 -6.84 -6.19
N SER A 267 -30.33 -8.12 -6.17
CA SER A 267 -30.89 -9.11 -5.24
C SER A 267 -30.53 -8.91 -3.76
N THR A 268 -29.58 -8.03 -3.46
CA THR A 268 -29.13 -7.72 -2.09
C THR A 268 -29.51 -6.31 -1.65
N GLU A 269 -30.45 -5.67 -2.35
CA GLU A 269 -31.02 -4.39 -1.94
C GLU A 269 -31.51 -4.45 -0.48
N GLY A 270 -31.09 -3.48 0.33
CA GLY A 270 -31.42 -3.42 1.75
C GLY A 270 -30.39 -4.09 2.68
N VAL A 271 -29.22 -4.45 2.14
CA VAL A 271 -28.06 -4.93 2.90
C VAL A 271 -26.94 -3.90 2.83
N LEU A 272 -26.20 -3.71 3.92
CA LEU A 272 -24.90 -3.03 3.95
C LEU A 272 -23.83 -4.08 4.24
N TYR A 273 -22.82 -4.16 3.38
CA TYR A 273 -21.63 -4.98 3.58
C TYR A 273 -20.55 -4.14 4.26
N VAL A 274 -19.93 -4.68 5.30
CA VAL A 274 -18.89 -4.02 6.10
C VAL A 274 -17.66 -4.92 6.14
N ILE A 275 -16.50 -4.35 5.84
CA ILE A 275 -15.20 -5.01 5.89
C ILE A 275 -14.45 -4.56 7.13
N ALA A 276 -14.09 -5.51 7.98
CA ALA A 276 -13.38 -5.26 9.24
C ALA A 276 -12.12 -6.15 9.31
N ASN A 277 -10.96 -5.51 9.29
CA ASN A 277 -9.64 -6.16 9.38
C ASN A 277 -9.20 -6.18 10.85
N SER A 278 -8.93 -7.35 11.42
CA SER A 278 -8.49 -7.51 12.80
C SER A 278 -7.06 -7.01 12.99
N LEU A 279 -6.84 -6.21 14.05
CA LEU A 279 -5.52 -5.67 14.39
C LEU A 279 -4.57 -6.67 15.03
N LYS A 280 -5.06 -7.79 15.57
CA LYS A 280 -4.26 -8.71 16.40
C LYS A 280 -3.86 -10.02 15.75
N ARG A 281 -4.58 -10.43 14.71
CA ARG A 281 -4.49 -11.79 14.16
C ARG A 281 -4.54 -11.83 12.63
N ASN A 282 -4.44 -10.67 11.99
CA ASN A 282 -4.52 -10.49 10.54
C ASN A 282 -5.81 -11.02 9.87
N LYS A 283 -6.83 -11.42 10.64
CA LYS A 283 -8.10 -11.95 10.12
C LYS A 283 -8.98 -10.85 9.55
N THR A 284 -9.67 -11.15 8.46
CA THR A 284 -10.66 -10.24 7.88
C THR A 284 -12.07 -10.80 7.96
N PHE A 285 -13.00 -9.96 8.43
CA PHE A 285 -14.41 -10.25 8.57
C PHE A 285 -15.26 -9.45 7.58
N VAL A 286 -16.25 -10.12 6.98
CA VAL A 286 -17.32 -9.46 6.22
C VAL A 286 -18.60 -9.59 7.02
N CYS A 287 -19.17 -8.44 7.40
CA CYS A 287 -20.44 -8.37 8.11
C CYS A 287 -21.54 -7.81 7.20
N LYS A 288 -22.77 -8.33 7.35
CA LYS A 288 -23.99 -7.90 6.67
C LYS A 288 -24.92 -7.23 7.67
N TYR A 289 -25.31 -5.99 7.41
CA TYR A 289 -26.31 -5.27 8.19
C TYR A 289 -27.58 -5.06 7.37
N ASN A 290 -28.74 -5.14 8.01
CA ASN A 290 -30.01 -4.79 7.39
C ASN A 290 -30.17 -3.27 7.40
N THR A 291 -30.38 -2.63 6.25
CA THR A 291 -30.42 -1.15 6.17
C THR A 291 -31.72 -0.53 6.67
N LYS A 292 -32.77 -1.33 6.93
CA LYS A 292 -34.05 -0.83 7.47
C LYS A 292 -34.03 -0.69 8.98
N ASN A 293 -33.28 -1.56 9.68
CA ASN A 293 -33.27 -1.60 11.14
C ASN A 293 -31.87 -1.65 11.75
N TRP A 294 -30.83 -1.62 10.91
CA TRP A 294 -29.41 -1.63 11.28
C TRP A 294 -28.99 -2.81 12.16
N LYS A 295 -29.74 -3.91 12.11
CA LYS A 295 -29.36 -5.14 12.81
C LYS A 295 -28.36 -5.94 11.98
N LEU A 296 -27.34 -6.44 12.66
CA LEU A 296 -26.42 -7.41 12.10
C LEU A 296 -27.18 -8.69 11.70
N MET A 297 -27.03 -9.09 10.43
CA MET A 297 -27.62 -10.30 9.87
C MET A 297 -26.67 -11.48 9.96
N THR A 298 -25.40 -11.27 9.60
CA THR A 298 -24.36 -12.30 9.56
C THR A 298 -23.01 -11.61 9.60
N CYS A 299 -22.03 -12.21 10.26
CA CYS A 299 -20.63 -11.84 10.07
C CYS A 299 -19.79 -13.11 9.98
N LYS A 300 -18.85 -13.16 9.03
CA LYS A 300 -17.96 -14.31 8.83
C LYS A 300 -16.54 -13.85 8.60
N GLN A 301 -15.59 -14.60 9.14
CA GLN A 301 -14.20 -14.54 8.70
C GLN A 301 -14.16 -15.06 7.26
N VAL A 302 -13.66 -14.24 6.34
CA VAL A 302 -13.56 -14.59 4.91
C VAL A 302 -12.12 -14.76 4.46
N HIS A 303 -11.17 -14.23 5.21
CA HIS A 303 -9.75 -14.29 4.91
C HIS A 303 -8.87 -14.16 6.16
N ASN A 304 -7.59 -14.51 6.04
CA ASN A 304 -6.59 -14.56 7.10
C ASN A 304 -5.55 -13.44 7.05
N LYS A 305 -5.64 -12.56 6.03
CA LYS A 305 -4.84 -11.34 5.89
C LYS A 305 -5.78 -10.15 5.64
N PRO A 306 -5.33 -8.90 5.91
CA PRO A 306 -6.14 -7.69 5.70
C PRO A 306 -6.67 -7.58 4.27
N ILE A 307 -7.93 -7.19 4.10
CA ILE A 307 -8.46 -6.80 2.78
C ILE A 307 -8.04 -5.35 2.49
N THR A 308 -7.49 -5.11 1.29
CA THR A 308 -6.99 -3.81 0.82
C THR A 308 -7.94 -3.15 -0.17
N ALA A 309 -8.70 -3.92 -0.94
CA ALA A 309 -9.70 -3.37 -1.88
C ALA A 309 -10.99 -4.20 -1.82
N PHE A 310 -12.14 -3.56 -1.96
CA PHE A 310 -13.43 -4.25 -1.89
C PHE A 310 -14.46 -3.67 -2.84
N THR A 311 -15.24 -4.52 -3.51
CA THR A 311 -16.29 -4.10 -4.44
C THR A 311 -17.46 -5.08 -4.49
N ILE A 312 -18.61 -4.59 -4.93
CA ILE A 312 -19.81 -5.38 -5.16
C ILE A 312 -20.11 -5.45 -6.66
N SER A 313 -20.44 -6.64 -7.14
CA SER A 313 -20.87 -6.79 -8.53
C SER A 313 -22.17 -6.00 -8.80
N PRO A 314 -22.33 -5.35 -9.96
CA PRO A 314 -23.54 -4.59 -10.30
C PRO A 314 -24.86 -5.38 -10.20
N ASN A 315 -24.82 -6.71 -10.34
CA ASN A 315 -26.00 -7.57 -10.15
C ASN A 315 -26.29 -7.92 -8.67
N GLY A 316 -25.40 -7.54 -7.76
CA GLY A 316 -25.49 -7.73 -6.31
C GLY A 316 -25.20 -9.14 -5.80
N LYS A 317 -24.78 -10.08 -6.66
CA LYS A 317 -24.62 -11.51 -6.32
C LYS A 317 -23.22 -11.90 -5.85
N LEU A 318 -22.22 -11.11 -6.22
CA LEU A 318 -20.81 -11.35 -5.95
C LEU A 318 -20.21 -10.17 -5.19
N LEU A 319 -19.28 -10.49 -4.31
CA LEU A 319 -18.37 -9.53 -3.67
C LEU A 319 -16.96 -9.87 -4.13
N GLY A 320 -16.20 -8.87 -4.56
CA GLY A 320 -14.79 -8.99 -4.89
C GLY A 320 -13.95 -8.33 -3.81
N TYR A 321 -12.81 -8.91 -3.49
CA TYR A 321 -11.84 -8.30 -2.61
C TYR A 321 -10.41 -8.58 -3.06
N GLY A 322 -9.52 -7.61 -2.87
CA GLY A 322 -8.07 -7.79 -2.88
C GLY A 322 -7.55 -7.83 -1.44
N SER A 323 -6.43 -8.50 -1.20
CA SER A 323 -5.85 -8.65 0.13
C SER A 323 -4.36 -8.30 0.12
N ALA A 324 -3.85 -7.98 1.31
CA ALA A 324 -2.44 -7.73 1.56
C ALA A 324 -1.55 -8.94 1.27
N ASP A 325 -2.10 -10.17 1.23
CA ASP A 325 -1.38 -11.37 0.78
C ASP A 325 -1.40 -11.54 -0.74
N LEU A 326 -1.50 -10.43 -1.47
CA LEU A 326 -1.50 -10.37 -2.93
C LEU A 326 -2.66 -11.11 -3.60
N SER A 327 -3.57 -11.73 -2.85
CA SER A 327 -4.63 -12.57 -3.41
C SER A 327 -5.91 -11.79 -3.78
N LEU A 328 -6.55 -12.22 -4.86
CA LEU A 328 -7.89 -11.78 -5.28
C LEU A 328 -8.94 -12.81 -4.88
N GLY A 329 -9.91 -12.40 -4.08
CA GLY A 329 -11.01 -13.24 -3.63
C GLY A 329 -12.37 -12.85 -4.20
N ILE A 330 -13.18 -13.86 -4.52
CA ILE A 330 -14.58 -13.68 -4.96
C ILE A 330 -15.50 -14.44 -4.00
N LEU A 331 -16.46 -13.74 -3.40
CA LEU A 331 -17.45 -14.29 -2.48
C LEU A 331 -18.86 -14.26 -3.06
N SER A 332 -19.70 -15.20 -2.64
CA SER A 332 -21.15 -15.07 -2.78
C SER A 332 -21.67 -14.04 -1.79
N SER A 333 -22.40 -13.01 -2.28
CA SER A 333 -22.93 -11.93 -1.45
C SER A 333 -24.04 -12.37 -0.48
N ASP A 334 -24.75 -13.46 -0.80
CA ASP A 334 -25.79 -14.02 0.05
C ASP A 334 -25.18 -14.78 1.23
N LYS A 335 -24.35 -15.79 0.94
CA LYS A 335 -23.83 -16.72 1.96
C LYS A 335 -22.47 -16.32 2.55
N LEU A 336 -21.81 -15.30 1.99
CA LEU A 336 -20.42 -14.93 2.28
C LEU A 336 -19.48 -16.14 2.17
N LYS A 337 -19.70 -16.99 1.16
CA LYS A 337 -18.86 -18.16 0.89
C LYS A 337 -17.87 -17.80 -0.21
N THR A 338 -16.60 -18.15 -0.02
CA THR A 338 -15.57 -18.05 -1.04
C THR A 338 -15.91 -18.93 -2.24
N LEU A 339 -16.12 -18.28 -3.38
CA LEU A 339 -16.39 -18.92 -4.67
C LEU A 339 -15.09 -19.17 -5.41
N SER A 340 -14.22 -18.16 -5.45
CA SER A 340 -12.86 -18.30 -5.98
C SER A 340 -11.86 -17.50 -5.16
N ARG A 341 -10.61 -17.92 -5.25
CA ARG A 341 -9.43 -17.23 -4.74
C ARG A 341 -8.33 -17.44 -5.77
N ILE A 342 -7.75 -16.34 -6.20
CA ILE A 342 -6.60 -16.28 -7.09
C ILE A 342 -5.48 -15.83 -6.18
N LYS A 343 -4.56 -16.74 -5.88
CA LYS A 343 -3.35 -16.37 -5.14
C LYS A 343 -2.43 -15.59 -6.09
N ASP A 344 -1.58 -14.75 -5.51
CA ASP A 344 -0.53 -14.04 -6.24
C ASP A 344 -1.13 -13.33 -7.45
N ALA A 345 -2.19 -12.56 -7.16
CA ALA A 345 -2.95 -11.85 -8.17
C ALA A 345 -2.11 -10.73 -8.82
N HIS A 346 -1.16 -10.21 -8.05
CA HIS A 346 -0.35 -9.03 -8.26
C HIS A 346 0.97 -9.22 -7.49
N GLY A 347 2.05 -8.52 -7.87
CA GLY A 347 3.31 -8.45 -7.12
C GLY A 347 3.25 -7.52 -5.91
N LEU A 348 2.34 -6.52 -5.94
CA LEU A 348 2.04 -5.66 -4.79
C LEU A 348 0.56 -5.75 -4.37
N PRO A 349 0.19 -5.35 -3.13
CA PRO A 349 -1.19 -5.41 -2.69
C PRO A 349 -2.16 -4.66 -3.60
N CYS A 350 -3.26 -5.33 -3.94
CA CYS A 350 -4.33 -4.78 -4.77
C CYS A 350 -4.85 -3.44 -4.22
N THR A 351 -4.71 -2.38 -5.00
CA THR A 351 -5.10 -1.00 -4.63
C THR A 351 -6.56 -0.72 -4.97
N CYS A 352 -7.06 -1.31 -6.07
CA CYS A 352 -8.37 -1.05 -6.61
C CYS A 352 -8.95 -2.28 -7.31
N ILE A 353 -10.28 -2.41 -7.28
CA ILE A 353 -10.98 -3.57 -7.83
C ILE A 353 -12.38 -3.18 -8.31
N GLN A 354 -12.75 -3.63 -9.50
CA GLN A 354 -14.07 -3.34 -10.07
C GLN A 354 -14.58 -4.45 -10.97
N PHE A 355 -15.88 -4.74 -10.85
CA PHE A 355 -16.59 -5.58 -11.80
C PHE A 355 -16.99 -4.81 -13.05
N THR A 356 -17.01 -5.49 -14.20
CA THR A 356 -17.71 -4.98 -15.38
C THR A 356 -19.20 -4.80 -15.10
N ARG A 357 -19.85 -3.89 -15.85
CA ARG A 357 -21.28 -3.56 -15.66
C ARG A 357 -22.22 -4.76 -15.78
N ASP A 358 -21.86 -5.76 -16.56
CA ASP A 358 -22.59 -7.04 -16.72
C ASP A 358 -22.21 -8.10 -15.67
N SER A 359 -21.26 -7.79 -14.78
CA SER A 359 -20.75 -8.67 -13.71
C SER A 359 -20.13 -9.98 -14.21
N THR A 360 -19.58 -9.99 -15.43
CA THR A 360 -18.96 -11.18 -16.04
C THR A 360 -17.45 -11.21 -15.90
N ILE A 361 -16.82 -10.07 -15.66
CA ILE A 361 -15.38 -9.92 -15.49
C ILE A 361 -15.13 -9.06 -14.25
N ILE A 362 -14.07 -9.39 -13.52
CA ILE A 362 -13.53 -8.57 -12.46
C ILE A 362 -12.13 -8.12 -12.87
N VAL A 363 -11.83 -6.84 -12.65
CA VAL A 363 -10.49 -6.29 -12.87
C VAL A 363 -9.98 -5.76 -11.55
N SER A 364 -8.77 -6.15 -11.20
CA SER A 364 -8.00 -5.62 -10.08
C SER A 364 -6.76 -4.91 -10.60
N GLY A 365 -6.37 -3.82 -9.96
CA GLY A 365 -5.15 -3.08 -10.24
C GLY A 365 -4.28 -3.01 -8.99
N SER A 366 -2.98 -2.84 -9.19
CA SER A 366 -1.99 -2.77 -8.13
C SER A 366 -0.93 -1.70 -8.41
N ALA A 367 -0.22 -1.31 -7.36
CA ALA A 367 0.90 -0.38 -7.44
C ALA A 367 2.09 -0.93 -8.25
N ASP A 368 2.14 -2.25 -8.47
CA ASP A 368 3.11 -2.93 -9.35
C ASP A 368 2.93 -2.63 -10.86
N GLY A 369 2.01 -1.73 -11.21
CA GLY A 369 1.74 -1.36 -12.59
C GLY A 369 0.96 -2.41 -13.40
N THR A 370 0.41 -3.43 -12.75
CA THR A 370 -0.39 -4.49 -13.38
C THR A 370 -1.89 -4.34 -13.12
N CYS A 371 -2.68 -4.84 -14.07
CA CYS A 371 -4.11 -5.02 -13.98
C CYS A 371 -4.47 -6.47 -14.32
N ARG A 372 -5.08 -7.20 -13.38
CA ARG A 372 -5.52 -8.58 -13.61
C ARG A 372 -6.97 -8.62 -14.02
N ILE A 373 -7.23 -9.12 -15.22
CA ILE A 373 -8.55 -9.18 -15.86
C ILE A 373 -9.05 -10.61 -15.82
N THR A 374 -9.95 -10.90 -14.88
CA THR A 374 -10.42 -12.26 -14.63
C THR A 374 -11.87 -12.45 -15.06
N ARG A 375 -12.13 -13.46 -15.90
CA ARG A 375 -13.50 -13.87 -16.21
C ARG A 375 -14.10 -14.61 -15.02
N ILE A 376 -15.32 -14.21 -14.66
CA ILE A 376 -16.11 -14.92 -13.66
C ILE A 376 -16.88 -16.01 -14.39
N GLU A 377 -16.50 -17.26 -14.17
CA GLU A 377 -17.28 -18.37 -14.68
C GLU A 377 -18.70 -18.28 -14.14
N LYS A 378 -19.68 -18.23 -15.06
CA LYS A 378 -21.03 -18.58 -14.68
C LYS A 378 -20.94 -20.02 -14.23
N ASN A 379 -21.08 -20.24 -12.93
CA ASN A 379 -21.73 -21.45 -12.46
C ASN A 379 -23.13 -21.40 -13.08
N ASP A 380 -23.24 -21.83 -14.36
CA ASP A 380 -24.46 -22.40 -14.85
C ASP A 380 -24.76 -23.43 -13.80
N THR A 381 -25.79 -23.16 -13.02
CA THR A 381 -26.43 -24.18 -12.25
C THR A 381 -26.90 -25.19 -13.29
N GLY A 382 -26.03 -26.15 -13.63
CA GLY A 382 -26.32 -27.45 -14.23
C GLY A 382 -27.16 -28.30 -13.28
N SER A 383 -28.12 -27.64 -12.64
CA SER A 383 -29.13 -28.12 -11.73
C SER A 383 -30.47 -27.69 -12.32
N SER A 384 -30.74 -28.20 -13.51
CA SER A 384 -32.11 -28.39 -13.98
C SER A 384 -32.11 -29.46 -15.04
N PHE A 385 -31.30 -29.35 -16.10
CA PHE A 385 -31.44 -30.27 -17.24
C PHE A 385 -30.85 -31.66 -17.03
N THR A 386 -29.59 -31.79 -16.59
CA THR A 386 -28.97 -33.12 -16.35
C THR A 386 -29.62 -33.84 -15.18
N THR A 387 -29.99 -33.13 -14.11
CA THR A 387 -30.74 -33.70 -12.98
C THR A 387 -32.16 -34.09 -13.37
N LEU A 388 -32.85 -33.34 -14.24
CA LEU A 388 -34.15 -33.75 -14.81
C LEU A 388 -34.03 -34.92 -15.77
N ILE A 389 -32.94 -35.02 -16.54
CA ILE A 389 -32.67 -36.16 -17.41
C ILE A 389 -32.36 -37.40 -16.57
N ILE A 390 -31.53 -37.30 -15.54
CA ILE A 390 -31.23 -38.41 -14.62
C ILE A 390 -32.50 -38.81 -13.85
N PHE A 391 -33.27 -37.86 -13.33
CA PHE A 391 -34.55 -38.15 -12.67
C PHE A 391 -35.58 -38.75 -13.64
N GLY A 392 -35.64 -38.26 -14.88
CA GLY A 392 -36.48 -38.80 -15.95
C GLY A 392 -36.06 -40.21 -16.37
N LEU A 393 -34.76 -40.48 -16.46
CA LEU A 393 -34.20 -41.81 -16.72
C LEU A 393 -34.47 -42.76 -15.55
N ILE A 394 -34.34 -42.30 -14.30
CA ILE A 394 -34.69 -43.09 -13.11
C ILE A 394 -36.19 -43.41 -13.11
N VAL A 395 -37.07 -42.45 -13.42
CA VAL A 395 -38.51 -42.68 -13.53
C VAL A 395 -38.83 -43.62 -14.70
N ALA A 396 -38.14 -43.51 -15.83
CA ALA A 396 -38.31 -44.39 -16.98
C ALA A 396 -37.82 -45.82 -16.69
N VAL A 397 -36.70 -45.98 -15.98
CA VAL A 397 -36.19 -47.28 -15.52
C VAL A 397 -37.14 -47.89 -14.49
N ILE A 398 -37.64 -47.11 -13.53
CA ILE A 398 -38.65 -47.57 -12.57
C ILE A 398 -39.94 -47.98 -13.30
N ALA A 399 -40.39 -47.22 -14.30
CA ALA A 399 -41.56 -47.56 -15.11
C ALA A 399 -41.33 -48.80 -15.98
N ALA A 400 -40.13 -48.96 -16.55
CA ALA A 400 -39.74 -50.14 -17.32
C ALA A 400 -39.66 -51.39 -16.44
N LEU A 401 -39.04 -51.29 -15.27
CA LEU A 401 -39.04 -52.35 -14.25
C LEU A 401 -40.47 -52.67 -13.80
N TYR A 402 -41.31 -51.66 -13.54
CA TYR A 402 -42.71 -51.88 -13.19
C TYR A 402 -43.49 -52.56 -14.32
N SER A 403 -43.21 -52.23 -15.59
CA SER A 403 -43.80 -52.89 -16.77
C SER A 403 -43.33 -54.33 -16.95
N GLN A 404 -42.05 -54.60 -16.70
CA GLN A 404 -41.45 -55.94 -16.81
C GLN A 404 -41.96 -56.84 -15.69
N TYR A 405 -42.05 -56.33 -14.46
CA TYR A 405 -42.66 -57.04 -13.34
C TYR A 405 -44.17 -57.22 -13.51
N THR A 406 -44.90 -56.29 -14.16
CA THR A 406 -46.32 -56.52 -14.46
C THR A 406 -46.53 -57.51 -15.60
N GLU A 407 -45.67 -57.60 -16.60
CA GLU A 407 -45.72 -58.66 -17.62
C GLU A 407 -45.38 -60.04 -17.04
N GLU A 408 -44.36 -60.16 -16.19
CA GLU A 408 -44.03 -61.41 -15.50
C GLU A 408 -45.11 -61.81 -14.49
N ILE A 409 -45.64 -60.87 -13.71
CA ILE A 409 -46.74 -61.14 -12.78
C ILE A 409 -48.01 -61.50 -13.55
N MET A 410 -48.34 -60.83 -14.67
CA MET A 410 -49.52 -61.17 -15.46
C MET A 410 -49.37 -62.47 -16.24
N THR A 411 -48.18 -62.82 -16.73
CA THR A 411 -47.94 -64.14 -17.34
C THR A 411 -47.93 -65.27 -16.31
N VAL A 412 -47.42 -65.04 -15.09
CA VAL A 412 -47.57 -65.97 -13.97
C VAL A 412 -49.04 -66.08 -13.56
N VAL A 413 -49.76 -64.96 -13.40
CA VAL A 413 -51.20 -64.95 -13.08
C VAL A 413 -52.02 -65.64 -14.17
N ASP A 414 -51.70 -65.48 -15.46
CA ASP A 414 -52.38 -66.17 -16.57
C ASP A 414 -52.00 -67.67 -16.64
N LYS A 415 -50.74 -68.01 -16.38
CA LYS A 415 -50.27 -69.41 -16.30
C LYS A 415 -50.93 -70.16 -15.15
N TYR A 416 -51.19 -69.47 -14.03
CA TYR A 416 -51.84 -70.05 -12.85
C TYR A 416 -53.36 -69.81 -12.82
N SER A 417 -53.94 -68.91 -13.62
CA SER A 417 -55.40 -68.69 -13.67
C SER A 417 -56.13 -69.89 -14.25
N GLY A 418 -55.55 -70.56 -15.25
CA GLY A 418 -56.07 -71.82 -15.79
C GLY A 418 -56.06 -72.96 -14.76
N VAL A 419 -55.00 -73.00 -13.93
CA VAL A 419 -54.86 -73.99 -12.85
C VAL A 419 -55.83 -73.66 -11.71
N ILE A 420 -55.89 -72.40 -11.27
CA ILE A 420 -56.79 -71.92 -10.22
C ILE A 420 -58.25 -72.17 -10.61
N ASN A 421 -58.68 -71.87 -11.85
CA ASN A 421 -60.03 -72.16 -12.31
C ASN A 421 -60.34 -73.67 -12.33
N GLN A 422 -59.38 -74.51 -12.71
CA GLN A 422 -59.52 -75.97 -12.70
C GLN A 422 -59.63 -76.55 -11.27
N TYR A 423 -58.94 -75.94 -10.30
CA TYR A 423 -59.05 -76.30 -8.88
C TYR A 423 -60.30 -75.69 -8.23
N THR A 424 -60.75 -74.50 -8.62
CA THR A 424 -62.00 -73.88 -8.15
C THR A 424 -63.22 -74.68 -8.62
N ASP A 425 -63.24 -75.17 -9.86
CA ASP A 425 -64.30 -76.06 -10.36
C ASP A 425 -64.30 -77.42 -9.65
N LYS A 426 -63.13 -77.99 -9.36
CA LYS A 426 -63.01 -79.21 -8.55
C LYS A 426 -63.45 -78.97 -7.10
N ILE A 427 -63.01 -77.89 -6.46
CA ILE A 427 -63.39 -77.54 -5.09
C ILE A 427 -64.89 -77.26 -4.97
N ASN A 428 -65.51 -76.60 -5.96
CA ASN A 428 -66.96 -76.39 -6.01
C ASN A 428 -67.74 -77.70 -6.25
N HIS A 429 -67.19 -78.62 -7.05
CA HIS A 429 -67.74 -79.97 -7.23
C HIS A 429 -67.65 -80.81 -5.93
N TYR A 430 -66.55 -80.71 -5.19
CA TYR A 430 -66.33 -81.41 -3.92
C TYR A 430 -67.06 -80.78 -2.73
N THR A 431 -67.20 -79.46 -2.64
CA THR A 431 -68.01 -78.79 -1.60
C THR A 431 -69.52 -78.99 -1.81
N GLY A 432 -69.97 -79.16 -3.06
CA GLY A 432 -71.31 -79.65 -3.38
C GLY A 432 -71.53 -81.10 -2.92
N PHE A 433 -70.49 -81.95 -2.95
CA PHE A 433 -70.52 -83.33 -2.46
C PHE A 433 -70.45 -83.44 -0.93
N ILE A 434 -69.68 -82.56 -0.27
CA ILE A 434 -69.45 -82.58 1.19
C ILE A 434 -70.65 -81.98 1.96
N LYS A 435 -71.39 -81.01 1.41
CA LYS A 435 -72.66 -80.55 2.00
C LYS A 435 -73.82 -81.55 1.87
N ALA A 436 -73.67 -82.62 1.08
CA ALA A 436 -74.69 -83.65 0.87
C ALA A 436 -74.49 -84.93 1.71
N LYS A 437 -73.43 -85.03 2.52
CA LYS A 437 -73.19 -86.19 3.40
C LYS A 437 -72.63 -85.79 4.78
N ASN A 438 -73.58 -85.52 5.69
CA ASN A 438 -73.63 -86.11 7.04
C ASN A 438 -72.60 -85.69 8.12
N PRO A 439 -72.87 -85.99 9.40
CA PRO A 439 -72.78 -85.01 10.50
C PRO A 439 -71.86 -85.50 11.65
N PHE A 440 -71.73 -84.68 12.71
CA PHE A 440 -71.26 -85.03 14.07
C PHE A 440 -69.77 -85.36 14.33
N ASP A 441 -69.33 -84.75 15.45
CA ASP A 441 -68.52 -85.26 16.58
C ASP A 441 -66.99 -85.45 16.49
N ASN A 442 -66.32 -84.60 17.28
CA ASN A 442 -65.46 -84.89 18.44
C ASN A 442 -64.15 -85.74 18.36
N ASP A 443 -63.18 -85.15 19.06
CA ASP A 443 -62.18 -85.70 20.00
C ASP A 443 -60.95 -86.49 19.50
N ASP A 444 -59.80 -85.94 19.94
CA ASP A 444 -58.70 -86.62 20.65
C ASP A 444 -57.60 -87.44 19.91
N ILE A 445 -56.36 -86.95 20.10
CA ILE A 445 -55.23 -87.64 20.78
C ILE A 445 -54.08 -88.31 19.95
N PHE A 446 -52.84 -88.04 20.44
CA PHE A 446 -51.52 -88.74 20.39
C PHE A 446 -50.71 -88.82 19.08
N ASP A 447 -49.36 -88.93 19.05
CA ASP A 447 -48.21 -88.63 19.94
C ASP A 447 -46.92 -88.96 19.14
N GLU A 448 -45.76 -88.46 19.59
CA GLU A 448 -44.36 -88.98 19.42
C GLU A 448 -43.81 -89.27 17.99
N GLY A 449 -42.53 -89.07 17.64
CA GLY A 449 -41.31 -88.72 18.35
C GLY A 449 -40.09 -89.04 17.45
N ASN A 450 -39.04 -88.20 17.55
CA ASN A 450 -37.60 -88.41 17.36
C ASN A 450 -36.96 -89.13 16.13
N ASN A 451 -35.94 -88.43 15.61
CA ASN A 451 -34.57 -88.84 15.23
C ASN A 451 -34.34 -90.02 14.27
N ASP A 452 -33.61 -89.80 13.18
CA ASP A 452 -32.15 -90.04 13.17
C ASP A 452 -31.45 -89.60 11.87
N ILE A 453 -30.16 -89.35 12.04
CA ILE A 453 -29.14 -88.82 11.11
C ILE A 453 -28.55 -89.94 10.23
N ASN A 454 -28.34 -89.61 8.95
CA ASN A 454 -27.40 -90.12 7.93
C ASN A 454 -27.14 -91.64 7.77
N ASP A 455 -27.47 -92.16 6.57
CA ASP A 455 -26.50 -92.53 5.51
C ASP A 455 -27.17 -93.49 4.50
N ILE A 456 -27.05 -93.19 3.22
CA ILE A 456 -26.42 -94.06 2.20
C ILE A 456 -26.55 -93.36 0.83
N ILE A 457 -25.37 -93.24 0.24
CA ILE A 457 -24.95 -92.56 -0.97
C ILE A 457 -25.15 -93.46 -2.22
N ASN A 458 -25.15 -92.82 -3.41
CA ASN A 458 -24.88 -93.33 -4.79
C ASN A 458 -26.01 -94.03 -5.57
N ASP A 459 -26.18 -93.85 -6.89
CA ASP A 459 -25.25 -93.41 -7.96
C ASP A 459 -26.02 -92.82 -9.18
N ASP A 460 -25.33 -91.93 -9.89
CA ASP A 460 -25.22 -91.73 -11.35
C ASP A 460 -26.43 -91.37 -12.24
N ASP A 461 -26.39 -90.13 -12.79
CA ASP A 461 -26.37 -89.86 -14.24
C ASP A 461 -26.27 -88.34 -14.51
N PHE A 462 -25.11 -87.82 -14.94
CA PHE A 462 -24.98 -86.61 -15.78
C PHE A 462 -23.53 -86.42 -16.29
N PRO A 463 -23.29 -86.38 -17.63
CA PRO A 463 -22.02 -85.93 -18.21
C PRO A 463 -22.11 -84.57 -18.95
N GLU A 464 -20.93 -83.94 -19.01
CA GLU A 464 -20.37 -83.03 -20.05
C GLU A 464 -21.06 -81.67 -20.31
N ASP A 465 -20.45 -80.60 -19.78
CA ASP A 465 -19.90 -79.46 -20.56
C ASP A 465 -19.61 -78.25 -19.63
N ILE A 466 -18.52 -78.34 -18.86
CA ILE A 466 -17.91 -77.20 -18.14
C ILE A 466 -16.41 -77.22 -18.43
N GLU A 467 -16.07 -77.21 -19.72
CA GLU A 467 -14.69 -76.95 -20.18
C GLU A 467 -14.66 -75.90 -21.30
N GLU A 468 -15.82 -75.46 -21.81
CA GLU A 468 -15.92 -74.41 -22.83
C GLU A 468 -16.24 -73.02 -22.23
N HIS A 469 -16.62 -72.93 -20.94
CA HIS A 469 -16.92 -71.65 -20.29
C HIS A 469 -15.76 -71.03 -19.51
N MET A 470 -14.69 -71.80 -19.26
CA MET A 470 -13.46 -71.29 -18.62
C MET A 470 -12.46 -70.70 -19.63
N LYS A 471 -12.66 -70.91 -20.94
CA LYS A 471 -11.78 -70.34 -21.98
C LYS A 471 -12.28 -69.02 -22.55
N TYR A 472 -13.52 -68.62 -22.24
CA TYR A 472 -14.11 -67.36 -22.68
C TYR A 472 -13.88 -66.20 -21.68
N LEU A 473 -13.38 -66.51 -20.48
CA LEU A 473 -13.07 -65.53 -19.43
C LEU A 473 -11.58 -65.16 -19.34
N GLU A 474 -10.67 -65.92 -19.97
CA GLU A 474 -9.25 -65.55 -20.10
C GLU A 474 -8.94 -64.73 -21.38
N GLU A 475 -9.88 -64.60 -22.32
CA GLU A 475 -9.71 -63.81 -23.57
C GLU A 475 -10.42 -62.44 -23.55
N MET A 476 -11.06 -62.04 -22.45
CA MET A 476 -11.63 -60.68 -22.30
C MET A 476 -10.77 -59.72 -21.43
N GLU A 477 -9.58 -60.15 -20.99
CA GLU A 477 -8.57 -59.29 -20.34
C GLU A 477 -7.46 -58.83 -21.32
N LYS A 478 -7.69 -58.98 -22.63
CA LYS A 478 -6.83 -58.47 -23.70
C LYS A 478 -7.63 -57.62 -24.68
N ASN A 479 -7.92 -56.38 -24.29
CA ASN A 479 -7.80 -55.18 -25.14
C ASN A 479 -8.39 -53.96 -24.43
N GLU A 480 -7.64 -52.86 -24.55
CA GLU A 480 -7.83 -51.49 -24.03
C GLU A 480 -7.29 -51.24 -22.60
N ASN A 481 -5.96 -51.08 -22.50
CA ASN A 481 -5.26 -50.26 -21.50
C ASN A 481 -3.80 -50.00 -21.96
N GLU A 482 -3.43 -48.74 -22.13
CA GLU A 482 -2.13 -48.20 -22.62
C GLU A 482 -1.15 -47.88 -21.46
N ASN A 483 -0.87 -48.85 -20.57
CA ASN A 483 0.08 -48.65 -19.46
C ASN A 483 1.26 -49.63 -19.55
N ILE A 484 2.50 -49.12 -19.58
CA ILE A 484 3.74 -49.90 -19.51
C ILE A 484 4.38 -49.68 -18.13
N ASN A 485 4.80 -50.79 -17.50
CA ASN A 485 5.54 -50.76 -16.23
C ASN A 485 6.78 -51.65 -16.37
N SER A 486 7.99 -51.09 -16.28
CA SER A 486 9.24 -51.85 -16.33
C SER A 486 9.94 -51.83 -14.97
N ASN A 487 10.31 -53.02 -14.47
CA ASN A 487 11.02 -53.18 -13.21
C ASN A 487 12.23 -54.08 -13.44
N VAL A 488 13.41 -53.64 -12.98
CA VAL A 488 14.66 -54.42 -12.87
C VAL A 488 15.26 -54.85 -14.24
N ASN A 489 15.97 -53.93 -14.91
CA ASN A 489 16.77 -54.11 -16.12
C ASN A 489 18.12 -53.36 -16.04
N GLU A 490 19.13 -53.76 -16.83
CA GLU A 490 20.38 -52.99 -17.00
C GLU A 490 20.11 -51.64 -17.73
N GLU A 491 19.16 -51.63 -18.68
CA GLU A 491 18.72 -50.45 -19.43
C GLU A 491 17.20 -50.59 -19.74
N ALA A 492 16.37 -49.60 -19.41
CA ALA A 492 14.98 -49.51 -19.86
C ALA A 492 14.74 -48.30 -20.78
N ASN A 493 13.80 -48.44 -21.71
CA ASN A 493 13.44 -47.38 -22.66
C ASN A 493 11.94 -47.46 -22.97
N VAL A 494 11.17 -46.44 -22.58
CA VAL A 494 9.69 -46.44 -22.64
C VAL A 494 9.17 -45.20 -23.36
N ASN A 495 8.57 -45.42 -24.55
CA ASN A 495 8.15 -44.34 -25.45
C ASN A 495 6.72 -44.51 -25.97
N GLU A 496 6.07 -43.39 -26.33
CA GLU A 496 4.75 -43.29 -26.99
C GLU A 496 3.58 -43.93 -26.23
N ASN A 497 3.46 -43.70 -24.90
CA ASN A 497 2.38 -44.25 -24.07
C ASN A 497 1.56 -43.17 -23.33
N GLU A 498 0.32 -43.53 -22.95
CA GLU A 498 -0.52 -42.72 -22.05
C GLU A 498 0.10 -42.69 -20.64
N TYR A 499 0.64 -43.83 -20.16
CA TYR A 499 1.33 -43.92 -18.86
C TYR A 499 2.59 -44.81 -18.94
N ALA A 500 3.73 -44.22 -18.59
CA ALA A 500 5.04 -44.86 -18.47
C ALA A 500 5.54 -44.82 -17.01
N ASN A 501 5.93 -45.97 -16.46
CA ASN A 501 6.47 -46.07 -15.10
C ASN A 501 7.66 -47.05 -15.09
N ASP A 502 8.85 -46.55 -14.74
CA ASP A 502 10.10 -47.31 -14.70
C ASP A 502 10.75 -47.22 -13.31
N ASN A 503 11.17 -48.37 -12.79
CA ASN A 503 11.69 -48.49 -11.43
C ASN A 503 12.89 -49.48 -11.31
N GLU A 504 13.86 -49.14 -10.46
CA GLU A 504 14.98 -49.98 -10.01
C GLU A 504 15.97 -50.42 -11.12
N ASN A 505 16.39 -49.50 -11.98
CA ASN A 505 17.24 -49.74 -13.15
C ASN A 505 18.61 -49.02 -13.05
N GLU A 506 19.60 -49.52 -13.83
CA GLU A 506 20.94 -48.92 -13.88
C GLU A 506 20.97 -47.66 -14.77
N LYS A 507 20.17 -47.62 -15.84
CA LYS A 507 19.93 -46.45 -16.71
C LYS A 507 18.54 -46.50 -17.32
N ASP A 508 17.78 -45.41 -17.21
CA ASP A 508 16.45 -45.29 -17.81
C ASP A 508 16.29 -44.09 -18.74
N ASN A 509 15.44 -44.28 -19.75
CA ASN A 509 15.10 -43.26 -20.72
C ASN A 509 13.59 -43.32 -21.01
N VAL A 510 12.86 -42.25 -20.69
CA VAL A 510 11.39 -42.21 -20.79
C VAL A 510 10.96 -41.00 -21.61
N ASP A 511 10.58 -41.23 -22.86
CA ASP A 511 10.35 -40.17 -23.85
C ASP A 511 8.94 -40.19 -24.47
N GLU A 512 8.39 -39.02 -24.86
CA GLU A 512 7.16 -38.90 -25.67
C GLU A 512 5.89 -39.54 -25.04
N ASN A 513 5.65 -39.37 -23.74
CA ASN A 513 4.49 -39.90 -23.01
C ASN A 513 3.60 -38.78 -22.42
N GLU A 514 2.31 -39.08 -22.16
CA GLU A 514 1.40 -38.16 -21.45
C GLU A 514 1.76 -38.07 -19.95
N TYR A 515 2.19 -39.20 -19.37
CA TYR A 515 2.68 -39.30 -17.99
C TYR A 515 3.89 -40.24 -17.92
N ALA A 516 5.03 -39.73 -17.44
CA ALA A 516 6.29 -40.43 -17.26
C ALA A 516 6.75 -40.38 -15.80
N ASN A 517 7.06 -41.55 -15.22
CA ASN A 517 7.64 -41.67 -13.89
C ASN A 517 8.89 -42.57 -13.96
N ALA A 518 10.01 -42.10 -13.42
CA ALA A 518 11.24 -42.86 -13.23
C ALA A 518 11.64 -42.81 -11.74
N ASN A 519 11.85 -43.96 -11.09
CA ASN A 519 12.16 -43.98 -9.66
C ASN A 519 13.22 -45.01 -9.26
N GLU A 520 14.00 -44.69 -8.22
CA GLU A 520 14.99 -45.58 -7.58
C GLU A 520 16.10 -46.07 -8.54
N ASN A 521 16.52 -45.22 -9.46
CA ASN A 521 17.46 -45.54 -10.52
C ASN A 521 18.84 -44.90 -10.30
N ALA A 522 19.87 -45.45 -10.94
CA ALA A 522 21.20 -44.85 -10.88
C ALA A 522 21.36 -43.62 -11.80
N GLU A 523 20.79 -43.66 -13.01
CA GLU A 523 20.79 -42.53 -13.95
C GLU A 523 19.49 -42.52 -14.77
N ASP A 524 18.78 -41.39 -14.78
CA ASP A 524 17.50 -41.24 -15.48
C ASP A 524 17.50 -40.08 -16.46
N ASN A 525 16.88 -40.30 -17.62
CA ASN A 525 16.57 -39.26 -18.59
C ASN A 525 15.06 -39.30 -18.92
N VAL A 526 14.35 -38.22 -18.65
CA VAL A 526 12.89 -38.13 -18.90
C VAL A 526 12.61 -36.90 -19.77
N ASN A 527 12.30 -37.12 -21.06
CA ASN A 527 12.20 -36.02 -22.03
C ASN A 527 10.91 -36.01 -22.86
N GLU A 528 10.53 -34.84 -23.37
CA GLU A 528 9.43 -34.68 -24.35
C GLU A 528 8.06 -35.22 -23.86
N ASN A 529 7.75 -35.13 -22.55
CA ASN A 529 6.50 -35.61 -21.96
C ASN A 529 5.57 -34.45 -21.54
N GLU A 530 4.25 -34.69 -21.45
CA GLU A 530 3.32 -33.72 -20.84
C GLU A 530 3.54 -33.61 -19.31
N ASN A 531 3.85 -34.73 -18.65
CA ASN A 531 4.16 -34.78 -17.22
C ASN A 531 5.30 -35.77 -16.94
N ALA A 532 6.39 -35.29 -16.37
CA ALA A 532 7.58 -36.06 -16.01
C ALA A 532 7.82 -36.01 -14.50
N ASN A 533 8.06 -37.17 -13.88
CA ASN A 533 8.49 -37.28 -12.49
C ASN A 533 9.74 -38.17 -12.39
N SER A 534 10.76 -37.72 -11.66
CA SER A 534 11.98 -38.47 -11.34
C SER A 534 12.22 -38.46 -9.82
N ASN A 535 12.21 -39.61 -9.15
CA ASN A 535 12.36 -39.66 -7.69
C ASN A 535 13.38 -40.68 -7.19
N GLU A 536 14.09 -40.35 -6.10
CA GLU A 536 15.01 -41.25 -5.39
C GLU A 536 16.19 -41.77 -6.24
N ASN A 537 16.67 -40.97 -7.19
CA ASN A 537 17.72 -41.30 -8.14
C ASN A 537 19.09 -40.75 -7.74
N ALA A 538 20.16 -41.39 -8.19
CA ALA A 538 21.50 -40.80 -8.05
C ALA A 538 21.70 -39.61 -9.01
N GLU A 539 21.33 -39.74 -10.28
CA GLU A 539 21.35 -38.65 -11.26
C GLU A 539 20.01 -38.64 -12.03
N ALA A 540 19.33 -37.49 -12.06
CA ALA A 540 18.09 -37.31 -12.80
C ALA A 540 18.21 -36.14 -13.79
N ASN A 541 18.00 -36.41 -15.08
CA ASN A 541 17.92 -35.39 -16.13
C ASN A 541 16.49 -35.33 -16.68
N VAL A 542 15.84 -34.17 -16.56
CA VAL A 542 14.43 -34.01 -16.96
C VAL A 542 14.30 -32.80 -17.88
N ASN A 543 14.10 -33.03 -19.19
CA ASN A 543 14.16 -31.94 -20.17
C ASN A 543 12.99 -31.91 -21.16
N GLU A 544 12.68 -30.73 -21.70
CA GLU A 544 11.70 -30.57 -22.80
C GLU A 544 10.28 -31.06 -22.46
N ASN A 545 9.83 -30.97 -21.21
CA ASN A 545 8.51 -31.39 -20.75
C ASN A 545 7.57 -30.20 -20.46
N GLU A 546 6.25 -30.39 -20.56
CA GLU A 546 5.29 -29.36 -20.06
C GLU A 546 5.38 -29.25 -18.53
N ASN A 547 5.42 -30.37 -17.80
CA ASN A 547 5.58 -30.38 -16.34
C ASN A 547 6.67 -31.36 -15.93
N ALA A 548 7.62 -30.91 -15.11
CA ALA A 548 8.75 -31.70 -14.61
C ALA A 548 8.84 -31.64 -13.08
N ASN A 549 8.84 -32.79 -12.42
CA ASN A 549 9.13 -32.90 -10.99
C ASN A 549 10.35 -33.81 -10.76
N SER A 550 11.27 -33.35 -9.91
CA SER A 550 12.47 -34.07 -9.50
C SER A 550 12.58 -34.06 -7.98
N ASN A 551 12.44 -35.21 -7.31
CA ASN A 551 12.46 -35.27 -5.84
C ASN A 551 13.45 -36.28 -5.26
N GLU A 552 14.04 -35.96 -4.12
CA GLU A 552 14.89 -36.87 -3.33
C GLU A 552 16.09 -37.45 -4.11
N ASN A 553 16.58 -36.72 -5.11
CA ASN A 553 17.71 -37.11 -5.96
C ASN A 553 19.04 -36.59 -5.38
N VAL A 554 20.15 -37.29 -5.65
CA VAL A 554 21.48 -36.76 -5.30
C VAL A 554 21.81 -35.58 -6.20
N GLU A 555 21.65 -35.73 -7.52
CA GLU A 555 21.79 -34.65 -8.48
C GLU A 555 20.56 -34.61 -9.41
N ALA A 556 19.98 -33.43 -9.57
CA ALA A 556 18.84 -33.17 -10.43
C ALA A 556 19.16 -32.06 -11.43
N ASN A 557 19.12 -32.36 -12.72
CA ASN A 557 19.31 -31.41 -13.81
C ASN A 557 18.00 -31.28 -14.60
N VAL A 558 17.32 -30.14 -14.48
CA VAL A 558 15.97 -29.94 -15.05
C VAL A 558 15.96 -28.72 -15.95
N ASN A 559 15.87 -28.92 -17.27
CA ASN A 559 16.03 -27.84 -18.25
C ASN A 559 14.97 -27.80 -19.35
N GLU A 560 14.73 -26.62 -19.93
CA GLU A 560 13.86 -26.45 -21.10
C GLU A 560 12.39 -26.93 -20.90
N ASN A 561 11.84 -26.80 -19.69
CA ASN A 561 10.46 -27.18 -19.37
C ASN A 561 9.54 -25.96 -19.14
N GLU A 562 8.21 -26.14 -19.25
CA GLU A 562 7.24 -25.07 -18.92
C GLU A 562 7.12 -24.87 -17.39
N TYR A 563 6.88 -25.95 -16.64
CA TYR A 563 6.80 -25.92 -15.17
C TYR A 563 7.73 -26.93 -14.51
N VAL A 564 8.57 -26.47 -13.59
CA VAL A 564 9.55 -27.29 -12.86
C VAL A 564 9.33 -27.23 -11.36
N ASN A 565 9.47 -28.39 -10.71
CA ASN A 565 9.58 -28.51 -9.27
C ASN A 565 10.72 -29.46 -8.88
N SER A 566 11.75 -28.96 -8.21
CA SER A 566 12.95 -29.70 -7.81
C SER A 566 13.09 -29.68 -6.29
N ASN A 567 12.73 -30.78 -5.60
CA ASN A 567 12.61 -30.80 -4.14
C ASN A 567 13.50 -31.84 -3.46
N GLU A 568 13.95 -31.53 -2.23
CA GLU A 568 14.67 -32.46 -1.35
C GLU A 568 15.92 -33.09 -2.01
N ASN A 569 16.52 -32.39 -2.98
CA ASN A 569 17.69 -32.85 -3.71
C ASN A 569 18.98 -32.40 -2.99
N ALA A 570 20.06 -33.19 -3.10
CA ALA A 570 21.35 -32.71 -2.60
C ALA A 570 21.87 -31.56 -3.48
N GLU A 571 21.79 -31.70 -4.80
CA GLU A 571 22.07 -30.63 -5.78
C GLU A 571 20.91 -30.54 -6.79
N GLY A 572 20.26 -29.38 -6.88
CA GLY A 572 19.17 -29.11 -7.82
C GLY A 572 19.53 -28.00 -8.80
N ASN A 573 19.85 -28.36 -10.04
CA ASN A 573 20.16 -27.45 -11.13
C ASN A 573 18.94 -27.29 -12.05
N VAL A 574 18.43 -26.06 -12.17
CA VAL A 574 17.20 -25.76 -12.92
C VAL A 574 17.43 -24.59 -13.87
N ASN A 575 17.48 -24.83 -15.18
CA ASN A 575 17.82 -23.78 -16.15
C ASN A 575 16.89 -23.71 -17.37
N GLU A 576 16.76 -22.53 -17.96
CA GLU A 576 16.04 -22.32 -19.24
C GLU A 576 14.54 -22.74 -19.21
N ASN A 577 13.83 -22.51 -18.09
CA ASN A 577 12.41 -22.85 -17.92
C ASN A 577 11.50 -21.62 -17.82
N GLU A 578 10.19 -21.78 -18.09
CA GLU A 578 9.21 -20.68 -17.88
C GLU A 578 8.95 -20.48 -16.38
N TYR A 579 8.84 -21.57 -15.61
CA TYR A 579 8.66 -21.56 -14.16
C TYR A 579 9.56 -22.58 -13.47
N ALA A 580 10.53 -22.09 -12.69
CA ALA A 580 11.42 -22.88 -11.84
C ALA A 580 11.03 -22.77 -10.37
N ASN A 581 10.90 -23.90 -9.69
CA ASN A 581 10.73 -23.97 -8.24
C ASN A 581 11.70 -24.98 -7.64
N THR A 582 12.44 -24.57 -6.62
CA THR A 582 13.31 -25.43 -5.81
C THR A 582 12.90 -25.35 -4.34
N ASN A 583 12.87 -26.49 -3.65
CA ASN A 583 12.47 -26.53 -2.24
C ASN A 583 13.27 -27.56 -1.42
N GLU A 584 13.73 -27.19 -0.23
CA GLU A 584 14.41 -28.09 0.72
C GLU A 584 15.67 -28.78 0.13
N ASN A 585 16.33 -28.14 -0.85
CA ASN A 585 17.59 -28.63 -1.42
C ASN A 585 18.79 -28.23 -0.56
N ALA A 586 19.84 -29.05 -0.55
CA ALA A 586 21.09 -28.62 0.08
C ALA A 586 21.78 -27.51 -0.75
N GLU A 587 21.79 -27.64 -2.07
CA GLU A 587 22.22 -26.59 -2.99
C GLU A 587 21.22 -26.49 -4.16
N ALA A 588 20.74 -25.28 -4.44
CA ALA A 588 19.85 -24.99 -5.55
C ALA A 588 20.48 -23.96 -6.48
N ASN A 589 20.68 -24.32 -7.75
CA ASN A 589 21.21 -23.46 -8.79
C ASN A 589 20.11 -23.19 -9.83
N ILE A 590 19.68 -21.94 -9.98
CA ILE A 590 18.53 -21.58 -10.82
C ILE A 590 18.92 -20.45 -11.78
N ASN A 591 19.05 -20.74 -13.07
CA ASN A 591 19.52 -19.76 -14.04
C ASN A 591 18.68 -19.66 -15.32
N GLU A 592 18.62 -18.48 -15.93
CA GLU A 592 18.03 -18.27 -17.26
C GLU A 592 16.53 -18.65 -17.36
N ASN A 593 15.75 -18.48 -16.28
CA ASN A 593 14.31 -18.76 -16.26
C ASN A 593 13.47 -17.47 -16.31
N GLU A 594 12.23 -17.54 -16.83
CA GLU A 594 11.30 -16.40 -16.72
C GLU A 594 10.90 -16.18 -15.25
N ASN A 595 10.68 -17.25 -14.47
CA ASN A 595 10.36 -17.16 -13.04
C ASN A 595 11.16 -18.19 -12.24
N ALA A 596 11.82 -17.74 -11.17
CA ALA A 596 12.63 -18.56 -10.29
C ALA A 596 12.16 -18.43 -8.83
N ASN A 597 11.79 -19.56 -8.20
CA ASN A 597 11.50 -19.64 -6.78
C ASN A 597 12.50 -20.57 -6.08
N SER A 598 13.09 -20.12 -4.98
CA SER A 598 13.94 -20.92 -4.10
C SER A 598 13.42 -20.85 -2.67
N ASN A 599 13.09 -22.00 -2.06
CA ASN A 599 12.48 -22.04 -0.74
C ASN A 599 13.15 -23.07 0.18
N GLU A 600 13.41 -22.70 1.43
CA GLU A 600 13.93 -23.61 2.47
C GLU A 600 15.23 -24.34 2.08
N ASN A 601 16.02 -23.79 1.15
CA ASN A 601 17.29 -24.37 0.73
C ASN A 601 18.42 -23.98 1.70
N ALA A 602 19.43 -24.84 1.85
CA ALA A 602 20.62 -24.45 2.61
C ALA A 602 21.44 -23.38 1.86
N GLU A 603 21.58 -23.52 0.54
CA GLU A 603 22.18 -22.51 -0.33
C GLU A 603 21.35 -22.39 -1.62
N ALA A 604 21.01 -21.17 -2.01
CA ALA A 604 20.29 -20.87 -3.24
C ALA A 604 21.07 -19.85 -4.08
N ASN A 605 21.51 -20.25 -5.27
CA ASN A 605 22.18 -19.40 -6.25
C ASN A 605 21.23 -19.16 -7.43
N VAL A 606 20.78 -17.91 -7.60
CA VAL A 606 19.72 -17.56 -8.56
C VAL A 606 20.20 -16.41 -9.46
N ASN A 607 20.45 -16.69 -10.74
CA ASN A 607 21.03 -15.70 -11.65
C ASN A 607 20.34 -15.62 -13.02
N GLU A 608 20.39 -14.46 -13.67
CA GLU A 608 19.92 -14.26 -15.05
C GLU A 608 18.43 -14.61 -15.28
N ASN A 609 17.55 -14.37 -14.29
CA ASN A 609 16.11 -14.61 -14.39
C ASN A 609 15.31 -13.30 -14.48
N GLU A 610 14.10 -13.34 -15.05
CA GLU A 610 13.21 -12.16 -15.11
C GLU A 610 12.58 -11.86 -13.74
N TYR A 611 12.03 -12.89 -13.06
CA TYR A 611 11.42 -12.76 -11.73
C TYR A 611 12.00 -13.77 -10.73
N VAL A 612 12.51 -13.28 -9.61
CA VAL A 612 13.11 -14.10 -8.53
C VAL A 612 12.37 -13.93 -7.20
N ASN A 613 12.16 -15.05 -6.52
CA ASN A 613 11.64 -15.09 -5.17
C ASN A 613 12.40 -16.13 -4.32
N SER A 614 13.23 -15.66 -3.40
CA SER A 614 14.09 -16.49 -2.56
C SER A 614 13.69 -16.39 -1.09
N ASN A 615 13.11 -17.45 -0.54
CA ASN A 615 12.49 -17.46 0.78
C ASN A 615 13.07 -18.52 1.72
N GLU A 616 13.16 -18.18 3.01
CA GLU A 616 13.51 -19.12 4.09
C GLU A 616 14.82 -19.90 3.86
N ASN A 617 15.73 -19.39 3.03
CA ASN A 617 17.02 -20.03 2.75
C ASN A 617 18.03 -19.65 3.84
N ALA A 618 18.98 -20.55 4.12
CA ALA A 618 20.09 -20.19 5.01
C ALA A 618 21.02 -19.16 4.33
N GLU A 619 21.28 -19.32 3.04
CA GLU A 619 22.01 -18.34 2.22
C GLU A 619 21.34 -18.22 0.84
N ALA A 620 21.03 -16.99 0.42
CA ALA A 620 20.47 -16.68 -0.89
C ALA A 620 21.39 -15.70 -1.64
N ASN A 621 22.00 -16.17 -2.72
CA ASN A 621 22.85 -15.40 -3.62
C ASN A 621 22.09 -15.12 -4.92
N VAL A 622 21.71 -13.87 -5.15
CA VAL A 622 20.81 -13.47 -6.24
C VAL A 622 21.42 -12.36 -7.10
N ASN A 623 21.80 -12.66 -8.35
CA ASN A 623 22.51 -11.71 -9.20
C ASN A 623 21.99 -11.61 -10.64
N GLU A 624 22.13 -10.45 -11.27
CA GLU A 624 21.84 -10.26 -12.70
C GLU A 624 20.37 -10.55 -13.11
N ASN A 625 19.40 -10.21 -12.25
CA ASN A 625 17.97 -10.42 -12.50
C ASN A 625 17.19 -9.10 -12.68
N GLU A 626 16.01 -9.14 -13.31
CA GLU A 626 15.18 -7.93 -13.49
C GLU A 626 14.41 -7.57 -12.21
N TYR A 627 13.69 -8.54 -11.60
CA TYR A 627 12.93 -8.34 -10.37
C TYR A 627 13.28 -9.36 -9.30
N VAL A 628 13.76 -8.90 -8.14
CA VAL A 628 14.19 -9.75 -7.03
C VAL A 628 13.37 -9.49 -5.77
N ASN A 629 12.90 -10.58 -5.17
CA ASN A 629 12.36 -10.58 -3.81
C ASN A 629 13.09 -11.62 -2.96
N THR A 630 13.65 -11.19 -1.82
CA THR A 630 14.22 -12.10 -0.82
C THR A 630 13.47 -11.94 0.50
N ASN A 631 13.05 -13.03 1.14
CA ASN A 631 12.30 -12.95 2.39
C ASN A 631 12.66 -14.03 3.42
N GLU A 632 12.77 -13.66 4.69
CA GLU A 632 13.03 -14.58 5.81
C GLU A 632 14.31 -15.44 5.66
N ASN A 633 15.29 -14.98 4.87
CA ASN A 633 16.58 -15.65 4.75
C ASN A 633 17.51 -15.29 5.91
N ALA A 634 18.40 -16.21 6.29
CA ALA A 634 19.43 -15.87 7.28
C ALA A 634 20.47 -14.90 6.68
N GLU A 635 20.85 -15.09 5.43
CA GLU A 635 21.70 -14.14 4.68
C GLU A 635 21.18 -14.02 3.24
N ALA A 636 20.99 -12.79 2.78
CA ALA A 636 20.59 -12.47 1.41
C ALA A 636 21.62 -11.54 0.76
N ASN A 637 22.34 -12.05 -0.25
CA ASN A 637 23.33 -11.32 -1.02
C ASN A 637 22.75 -11.03 -2.42
N VAL A 638 22.46 -9.76 -2.72
CA VAL A 638 21.71 -9.35 -3.90
C VAL A 638 22.46 -8.28 -4.69
N ASN A 639 22.95 -8.61 -5.89
CA ASN A 639 23.78 -7.69 -6.67
C ASN A 639 23.40 -7.59 -8.16
N GLU A 640 23.66 -6.44 -8.79
CA GLU A 640 23.52 -6.24 -10.24
C GLU A 640 22.09 -6.49 -10.79
N ASN A 641 21.04 -6.09 -10.06
CA ASN A 641 19.63 -6.25 -10.46
C ASN A 641 18.94 -4.90 -10.73
N GLU A 642 17.83 -4.92 -11.47
CA GLU A 642 17.06 -3.68 -11.76
C GLU A 642 16.17 -3.28 -10.56
N TYR A 643 15.37 -4.21 -10.03
CA TYR A 643 14.50 -3.97 -8.88
C TYR A 643 14.70 -5.00 -7.77
N VAL A 644 15.04 -4.54 -6.57
CA VAL A 644 15.32 -5.38 -5.40
C VAL A 644 14.39 -5.06 -4.26
N ASN A 645 13.80 -6.11 -3.69
CA ASN A 645 13.09 -6.07 -2.43
C ASN A 645 13.66 -7.11 -1.47
N THR A 646 14.11 -6.70 -0.28
CA THR A 646 14.56 -7.61 0.78
C THR A 646 13.70 -7.40 2.02
N ASN A 647 13.18 -8.49 2.62
CA ASN A 647 12.23 -8.39 3.73
C ASN A 647 12.49 -9.43 4.83
N GLU A 648 12.42 -9.03 6.10
CA GLU A 648 12.50 -9.96 7.25
C GLU A 648 13.76 -10.86 7.25
N ASN A 649 14.84 -10.47 6.55
CA ASN A 649 16.11 -11.20 6.54
C ASN A 649 16.92 -10.85 7.80
N ALA A 650 17.74 -11.79 8.28
CA ALA A 650 18.65 -11.48 9.37
C ALA A 650 19.80 -10.57 8.90
N GLU A 651 20.32 -10.79 7.69
CA GLU A 651 21.29 -9.91 7.04
C GLU A 651 20.93 -9.77 5.56
N ALA A 652 20.84 -8.53 5.06
CA ALA A 652 20.60 -8.22 3.66
C ALA A 652 21.73 -7.34 3.12
N ASN A 653 22.54 -7.89 2.22
CA ASN A 653 23.65 -7.21 1.55
C ASN A 653 23.23 -6.93 0.10
N VAL A 654 23.04 -5.65 -0.24
CA VAL A 654 22.45 -5.22 -1.52
C VAL A 654 23.34 -4.21 -2.22
N ASN A 655 23.94 -4.57 -3.36
CA ASN A 655 24.89 -3.69 -4.05
C ASN A 655 24.68 -3.59 -5.58
N GLU A 656 25.03 -2.45 -6.17
CA GLU A 656 25.06 -2.26 -7.63
C GLU A 656 23.69 -2.46 -8.33
N ASN A 657 22.59 -2.01 -7.72
CA ASN A 657 21.22 -2.13 -8.26
C ASN A 657 20.61 -0.76 -8.61
N GLU A 658 19.59 -0.73 -9.49
CA GLU A 658 18.91 0.52 -9.87
C GLU A 658 17.92 0.97 -8.78
N TYR A 659 17.04 0.08 -8.34
CA TYR A 659 16.03 0.37 -7.31
C TYR A 659 16.07 -0.66 -6.16
N VAL A 660 16.30 -0.18 -4.94
CA VAL A 660 16.41 -1.02 -3.74
C VAL A 660 15.37 -0.63 -2.71
N ASN A 661 14.66 -1.64 -2.20
CA ASN A 661 13.82 -1.54 -1.03
C ASN A 661 14.21 -2.62 -0.01
N THR A 662 14.54 -2.21 1.21
CA THR A 662 14.83 -3.13 2.33
C THR A 662 13.84 -2.87 3.47
N ASN A 663 13.25 -3.92 4.02
CA ASN A 663 12.19 -3.78 5.02
C ASN A 663 12.28 -4.82 6.15
N GLU A 664 12.09 -4.40 7.40
CA GLU A 664 12.03 -5.30 8.57
C GLU A 664 13.25 -6.24 8.72
N ASN A 665 14.40 -5.89 8.15
CA ASN A 665 15.63 -6.67 8.28
C ASN A 665 16.33 -6.34 9.61
N ALA A 666 17.04 -7.33 10.17
CA ALA A 666 17.86 -7.06 11.36
C ALA A 666 19.08 -6.19 11.00
N GLU A 667 19.72 -6.45 9.86
CA GLU A 667 20.79 -5.61 9.32
C GLU A 667 20.62 -5.48 7.79
N ALA A 668 20.61 -4.25 7.29
CA ALA A 668 20.55 -3.94 5.87
C ALA A 668 21.77 -3.11 5.45
N ASN A 669 22.65 -3.71 4.64
CA ASN A 669 23.84 -3.08 4.09
C ASN A 669 23.60 -2.79 2.60
N VAL A 670 23.50 -1.51 2.23
CA VAL A 670 23.06 -1.09 0.90
C VAL A 670 24.07 -0.11 0.28
N ASN A 671 24.77 -0.53 -0.79
CA ASN A 671 25.82 0.30 -1.39
C ASN A 671 25.78 0.40 -2.92
N GLU A 672 26.23 1.52 -3.47
CA GLU A 672 26.42 1.69 -4.93
C GLU A 672 25.12 1.54 -5.77
N ASN A 673 23.98 2.04 -5.28
CA ASN A 673 22.68 1.97 -5.97
C ASN A 673 22.16 3.36 -6.39
N GLU A 674 21.25 3.42 -7.37
CA GLU A 674 20.66 4.71 -7.82
C GLU A 674 19.59 5.20 -6.84
N TYR A 675 18.61 4.36 -6.48
CA TYR A 675 17.53 4.69 -5.55
C TYR A 675 17.41 3.68 -4.42
N VAL A 676 17.51 4.15 -3.19
CA VAL A 676 17.45 3.32 -1.98
C VAL A 676 16.32 3.76 -1.07
N ASN A 677 15.52 2.79 -0.65
CA ASN A 677 14.56 2.92 0.44
C ASN A 677 14.83 1.86 1.50
N THR A 678 15.01 2.27 2.76
CA THR A 678 15.14 1.36 3.90
C THR A 678 14.05 1.67 4.91
N ASN A 679 13.33 0.66 5.39
CA ASN A 679 12.17 0.84 6.26
C ASN A 679 12.12 -0.18 7.41
N GLU A 680 11.81 0.26 8.62
CA GLU A 680 11.59 -0.61 9.79
C GLU A 680 12.76 -1.61 10.08
N ASN A 681 13.97 -1.32 9.62
CA ASN A 681 15.16 -2.13 9.87
C ASN A 681 15.71 -1.83 11.28
N ALA A 682 16.31 -2.83 11.92
CA ALA A 682 16.99 -2.58 13.19
C ALA A 682 18.30 -1.78 12.98
N GLU A 683 19.04 -2.06 11.91
CA GLU A 683 20.20 -1.28 11.49
C GLU A 683 20.20 -1.15 9.96
N ALA A 684 20.32 0.08 9.44
CA ALA A 684 20.43 0.37 8.02
C ALA A 684 21.73 1.15 7.75
N ASN A 685 22.66 0.49 7.04
CA ASN A 685 23.94 1.07 6.63
C ASN A 685 23.88 1.34 5.11
N VAL A 686 23.86 2.61 4.71
CA VAL A 686 23.60 3.03 3.32
C VAL A 686 24.71 3.95 2.81
N ASN A 687 25.51 3.49 1.84
CA ASN A 687 26.66 4.26 1.35
C ASN A 687 26.77 4.36 -0.18
N GLU A 688 27.31 5.46 -0.68
CA GLU A 688 27.65 5.63 -2.11
C GLU A 688 26.45 5.51 -3.08
N ASN A 689 25.27 6.04 -2.71
CA ASN A 689 24.06 6.01 -3.53
C ASN A 689 23.64 7.42 -4.01
N GLU A 690 22.84 7.51 -5.08
CA GLU A 690 22.37 8.81 -5.60
C GLU A 690 21.21 9.38 -4.75
N TYR A 691 20.17 8.58 -4.51
CA TYR A 691 18.99 8.97 -3.73
C TYR A 691 18.69 7.98 -2.61
N VAL A 692 18.70 8.46 -1.36
CA VAL A 692 18.47 7.64 -0.17
C VAL A 692 17.26 8.14 0.61
N ASN A 693 16.37 7.21 0.94
CA ASN A 693 15.31 7.39 1.92
C ASN A 693 15.43 6.33 3.02
N THR A 694 15.45 6.75 4.28
CA THR A 694 15.43 5.85 5.44
C THR A 694 14.24 6.21 6.32
N ASN A 695 13.44 5.23 6.73
CA ASN A 695 12.20 5.47 7.47
C ASN A 695 11.99 4.46 8.62
N GLU A 696 11.57 4.93 9.79
CA GLU A 696 11.20 4.09 10.94
C GLU A 696 12.29 3.05 11.36
N ASN A 697 13.55 3.28 11.00
CA ASN A 697 14.67 2.43 11.40
C ASN A 697 15.09 2.73 12.84
N ALA A 698 15.58 1.71 13.56
CA ALA A 698 16.14 1.95 14.88
C ALA A 698 17.47 2.70 14.80
N GLU A 699 18.32 2.38 13.82
CA GLU A 699 19.55 3.12 13.51
C GLU A 699 19.73 3.21 11.99
N ALA A 700 19.95 4.43 11.49
CA ALA A 700 20.23 4.70 10.09
C ALA A 700 21.58 5.43 9.95
N ASN A 701 22.56 4.75 9.36
CA ASN A 701 23.90 5.27 9.10
C ASN A 701 24.06 5.49 7.58
N VAL A 702 24.15 6.75 7.16
CA VAL A 702 24.06 7.13 5.74
C VAL A 702 25.26 7.99 5.33
N ASN A 703 26.14 7.50 4.45
CA ASN A 703 27.36 8.21 4.09
C ASN A 703 27.62 8.30 2.58
N GLU A 704 28.26 9.40 2.14
CA GLU A 704 28.74 9.57 0.75
C GLU A 704 27.65 9.48 -0.33
N ASN A 705 26.45 10.02 -0.06
CA ASN A 705 25.31 10.04 -1.00
C ASN A 705 25.01 11.45 -1.53
N GLU A 706 24.34 11.56 -2.68
CA GLU A 706 23.99 12.88 -3.25
C GLU A 706 22.78 13.49 -2.50
N TYR A 707 21.69 12.73 -2.35
CA TYR A 707 20.46 13.20 -1.70
C TYR A 707 19.99 12.22 -0.63
N VAL A 708 19.86 12.70 0.60
CA VAL A 708 19.43 11.89 1.75
C VAL A 708 18.16 12.46 2.39
N ASN A 709 17.21 11.59 2.65
CA ASN A 709 16.06 11.86 3.51
C ASN A 709 15.97 10.79 4.61
N THR A 710 15.83 11.23 5.86
CA THR A 710 15.68 10.35 7.02
C THR A 710 14.42 10.76 7.79
N ASN A 711 13.51 9.82 8.03
CA ASN A 711 12.22 10.10 8.64
C ASN A 711 11.86 9.11 9.75
N GLU A 712 11.35 9.59 10.89
CA GLU A 712 10.85 8.76 11.99
C GLU A 712 11.83 7.70 12.54
N ASN A 713 13.13 7.86 12.28
CA ASN A 713 14.18 6.98 12.80
C ASN A 713 14.46 7.30 14.28
N ALA A 714 14.83 6.29 15.05
CA ALA A 714 15.27 6.53 16.43
C ALA A 714 16.64 7.22 16.48
N GLU A 715 17.56 6.85 15.59
CA GLU A 715 18.85 7.54 15.40
C GLU A 715 19.18 7.62 13.91
N ALA A 716 19.49 8.81 13.42
CA ALA A 716 19.90 9.07 12.04
C ALA A 716 21.25 9.79 12.01
N ASN A 717 22.29 9.10 11.55
CA ASN A 717 23.65 9.61 11.38
C ASN A 717 23.94 9.76 9.88
N VAL A 718 24.06 10.99 9.38
CA VAL A 718 24.25 11.27 7.94
C VAL A 718 25.50 12.12 7.72
N ASN A 719 26.51 11.56 7.05
CA ASN A 719 27.82 12.22 6.89
C ASN A 719 28.34 12.27 5.44
N GLU A 720 29.03 13.34 5.07
CA GLU A 720 29.70 13.50 3.77
C GLU A 720 28.74 13.43 2.55
N ASN A 721 27.52 13.98 2.69
CA ASN A 721 26.48 13.98 1.65
C ASN A 721 26.28 15.39 1.07
N ALA A 722 25.76 15.49 -0.17
CA ALA A 722 25.50 16.79 -0.77
C ALA A 722 24.27 17.47 -0.12
N GLU A 723 23.15 16.76 0.03
CA GLU A 723 21.96 17.26 0.73
C GLU A 723 21.44 16.22 1.74
N ALA A 724 21.19 16.65 2.97
CA ALA A 724 20.65 15.82 4.05
C ALA A 724 19.40 16.45 4.66
N ASN A 725 18.27 15.73 4.60
CA ASN A 725 17.01 16.14 5.23
C ASN A 725 16.63 15.13 6.33
N TYR A 726 16.19 15.66 7.46
CA TYR A 726 15.78 14.90 8.63
C TYR A 726 14.40 15.37 9.06
N ASN A 727 13.49 14.44 9.33
CA ASN A 727 12.14 14.76 9.76
C ASN A 727 11.65 13.79 10.83
N GLU A 728 11.08 14.30 11.93
CA GLU A 728 10.45 13.49 12.98
C GLU A 728 11.36 12.40 13.60
N ASN A 729 12.69 12.54 13.51
CA ASN A 729 13.64 11.61 14.11
C ASN A 729 13.84 11.93 15.60
N ALA A 730 14.10 10.90 16.43
CA ALA A 730 14.41 11.16 17.83
C ALA A 730 15.79 11.82 18.01
N TYR A 731 16.80 11.38 17.25
CA TYR A 731 18.11 12.01 17.18
C TYR A 731 18.57 12.13 15.72
N GLY A 732 18.84 13.35 15.25
CA GLY A 732 19.42 13.62 13.93
C GLY A 732 20.81 14.21 14.05
N ASN A 733 21.81 13.55 13.46
CA ASN A 733 23.21 13.98 13.47
C ASN A 733 23.73 14.16 12.04
N SER A 734 24.24 15.36 11.74
CA SER A 734 24.74 15.79 10.43
C SER A 734 26.19 16.25 10.52
N ASN A 735 27.09 15.63 9.77
CA ASN A 735 28.49 16.04 9.70
C ASN A 735 29.00 16.17 8.26
N GLU A 736 29.73 17.26 7.96
CA GLU A 736 30.42 17.45 6.68
C GLU A 736 29.49 17.39 5.43
N ASN A 737 28.21 17.75 5.59
CA ASN A 737 27.25 17.82 4.48
C ASN A 737 27.25 19.22 3.84
N ALA A 738 26.95 19.33 2.53
CA ALA A 738 26.86 20.66 1.90
C ALA A 738 25.59 21.41 2.36
N GLU A 739 24.45 20.73 2.45
CA GLU A 739 23.22 21.27 3.05
C GLU A 739 22.60 20.26 4.02
N ALA A 740 22.18 20.72 5.19
CA ALA A 740 21.52 19.92 6.22
C ALA A 740 20.27 20.64 6.73
N ASN A 741 19.08 20.02 6.58
CA ASN A 741 17.82 20.53 7.13
C ASN A 741 17.21 19.51 8.10
N VAL A 742 16.96 19.90 9.34
CA VAL A 742 16.28 19.04 10.33
C VAL A 742 15.02 19.71 10.85
N ASN A 743 13.91 18.99 10.76
CA ASN A 743 12.61 19.47 11.18
C ASN A 743 11.92 18.48 12.13
N GLU A 744 11.19 18.99 13.12
CA GLU A 744 10.31 18.22 14.02
C GLU A 744 11.01 17.09 14.82
N ASN A 745 12.32 17.21 15.07
CA ASN A 745 13.13 16.26 15.84
C ASN A 745 13.18 16.59 17.34
N ALA A 746 13.45 15.59 18.17
CA ALA A 746 13.71 15.83 19.60
C ALA A 746 15.10 16.45 19.83
N GLU A 747 16.15 15.90 19.24
CA GLU A 747 17.50 16.49 19.27
C GLU A 747 18.12 16.54 17.86
N ALA A 748 18.70 17.69 17.51
CA ALA A 748 19.39 17.92 16.25
C ALA A 748 20.83 18.39 16.50
N ASN A 749 21.83 17.67 15.98
CA ASN A 749 23.25 18.01 16.07
C ASN A 749 23.85 18.19 14.68
N TYR A 750 24.58 19.29 14.49
CA TYR A 750 25.18 19.64 13.20
C TYR A 750 26.62 20.12 13.40
N ASN A 751 27.51 19.58 12.58
CA ASN A 751 28.90 19.99 12.60
C ASN A 751 29.47 20.09 11.18
N GLU A 752 30.27 21.12 10.91
CA GLU A 752 31.07 21.25 9.68
C GLU A 752 30.26 21.22 8.35
N ASN A 753 29.01 21.68 8.35
CA ASN A 753 28.17 21.78 7.14
C ASN A 753 28.26 23.18 6.51
N ALA A 754 28.08 23.30 5.19
CA ALA A 754 28.06 24.63 4.55
C ALA A 754 26.77 25.40 4.86
N TYR A 755 25.61 24.72 4.83
CA TYR A 755 24.31 25.26 5.23
C TYR A 755 23.61 24.34 6.24
N GLY A 756 23.27 24.85 7.42
CA GLY A 756 22.55 24.13 8.47
C GLY A 756 21.24 24.81 8.85
N ASN A 757 20.11 24.13 8.69
CA ASN A 757 18.78 24.61 9.04
C ASN A 757 18.10 23.70 10.06
N SER A 758 17.52 24.29 11.11
CA SER A 758 16.83 23.59 12.20
C SER A 758 15.46 24.21 12.45
N ASN A 759 14.36 23.49 12.22
CA ASN A 759 13.01 24.00 12.44
C ASN A 759 12.18 23.11 13.39
N GLU A 760 11.41 23.71 14.29
CA GLU A 760 10.43 22.98 15.12
C GLU A 760 11.04 21.84 15.99
N ASN A 761 12.31 21.95 16.36
CA ASN A 761 13.01 20.95 17.18
C ASN A 761 12.94 21.28 18.68
N ALA A 762 13.04 20.27 19.55
CA ALA A 762 13.12 20.54 20.99
C ALA A 762 14.49 21.13 21.37
N GLU A 763 15.60 20.54 20.89
CA GLU A 763 16.95 21.07 21.08
C GLU A 763 17.74 21.01 19.77
N ALA A 764 18.43 22.11 19.44
CA ALA A 764 19.31 22.21 18.28
C ALA A 764 20.72 22.65 18.70
N ASN A 765 21.74 21.85 18.41
CA ASN A 765 23.15 22.20 18.62
C ASN A 765 23.90 22.26 17.28
N VAL A 766 24.42 23.44 16.94
CA VAL A 766 24.98 23.74 15.61
C VAL A 766 26.39 24.31 15.75
N ASN A 767 27.41 23.62 15.25
CA ASN A 767 28.81 24.08 15.36
C ASN A 767 29.56 24.08 14.01
N GLU A 768 30.49 25.01 13.84
CA GLU A 768 31.45 25.04 12.72
C GLU A 768 30.84 25.07 11.30
N ASN A 769 29.69 25.72 11.09
CA ASN A 769 29.01 25.84 9.80
C ASN A 769 29.20 27.24 9.16
N GLU A 770 29.10 27.34 7.83
CA GLU A 770 29.22 28.63 7.12
C GLU A 770 27.93 29.47 7.28
N TYR A 771 26.77 28.86 7.09
CA TYR A 771 25.46 29.51 7.22
C TYR A 771 24.49 28.70 8.07
N VAL A 772 23.90 29.31 9.09
CA VAL A 772 22.98 28.67 10.03
C VAL A 772 21.66 29.41 10.09
N ASN A 773 20.56 28.65 10.05
CA ASN A 773 19.23 29.15 10.35
C ASN A 773 18.54 28.24 11.39
N THR A 774 18.10 28.77 12.52
CA THR A 774 17.27 27.99 13.47
C THR A 774 15.94 28.69 13.72
N ASN A 775 14.82 27.99 13.55
CA ASN A 775 13.49 28.58 13.67
C ASN A 775 12.54 27.71 14.51
N GLU A 776 11.65 28.33 15.29
CA GLU A 776 10.58 27.62 16.03
C GLU A 776 11.06 26.50 16.97
N ASN A 777 12.31 26.54 17.46
CA ASN A 777 12.87 25.54 18.37
C ASN A 777 12.64 25.93 19.84
N ALA A 778 12.59 24.94 20.74
CA ALA A 778 12.53 25.26 22.17
C ALA A 778 13.89 25.81 22.66
N GLU A 779 15.00 25.15 22.33
CA GLU A 779 16.35 25.63 22.64
C GLU A 779 17.29 25.52 21.43
N ALA A 780 18.05 26.58 21.14
CA ALA A 780 19.07 26.59 20.09
C ALA A 780 20.44 27.02 20.64
N ASN A 781 21.46 26.17 20.51
CA ASN A 781 22.85 26.47 20.85
C ASN A 781 23.72 26.46 19.59
N VAL A 782 24.33 27.59 19.24
CA VAL A 782 25.01 27.78 17.95
C VAL A 782 26.40 28.38 18.16
N ASN A 783 27.48 27.64 17.85
CA ASN A 783 28.85 28.11 18.10
C ASN A 783 29.81 28.00 16.91
N GLU A 784 30.77 28.92 16.80
CA GLU A 784 31.86 28.86 15.80
C GLU A 784 31.40 28.87 14.32
N ASN A 785 30.32 29.57 13.99
CA ASN A 785 29.76 29.69 12.63
C ASN A 785 30.02 31.07 12.00
N GLU A 786 30.01 31.17 10.66
CA GLU A 786 30.25 32.46 9.98
C GLU A 786 29.00 33.36 10.00
N TYR A 787 27.84 32.85 9.58
CA TYR A 787 26.59 33.60 9.53
C TYR A 787 25.45 32.85 10.22
N VAL A 788 24.82 33.47 11.21
CA VAL A 788 23.75 32.85 12.00
C VAL A 788 22.48 33.71 11.98
N ASN A 789 21.35 33.06 11.72
CA ASN A 789 20.02 33.62 11.87
C ASN A 789 19.14 32.69 12.70
N THR A 790 18.32 33.25 13.57
CA THR A 790 17.69 32.46 14.62
C THR A 790 16.38 33.15 15.03
N ASN A 791 15.24 32.49 14.86
CA ASN A 791 13.93 33.14 14.89
C ASN A 791 12.88 32.31 15.63
N GLU A 792 11.92 32.97 16.29
CA GLU A 792 10.77 32.30 16.93
C GLU A 792 11.12 31.16 17.91
N ASN A 793 12.33 31.17 18.49
CA ASN A 793 12.80 30.19 19.46
C ASN A 793 12.43 30.62 20.91
N ALA A 794 12.24 29.64 21.81
CA ALA A 794 12.03 29.99 23.22
C ALA A 794 13.33 30.50 23.88
N GLU A 795 14.44 29.77 23.71
CA GLU A 795 15.76 30.20 24.18
C GLU A 795 16.82 30.00 23.10
N ALA A 796 17.74 30.95 22.95
CA ALA A 796 18.85 30.82 22.02
C ALA A 796 20.18 31.38 22.55
N ASN A 797 21.25 30.57 22.42
CA ASN A 797 22.62 30.89 22.81
C ASN A 797 23.56 30.82 21.60
N ILE A 798 24.20 31.93 21.25
CA ILE A 798 25.14 32.05 20.12
C ILE A 798 26.50 32.51 20.65
N ASN A 799 27.56 31.72 20.44
CA ASN A 799 28.91 32.09 20.84
C ASN A 799 29.95 31.95 19.72
N GLU A 800 30.92 32.87 19.67
CA GLU A 800 32.09 32.77 18.78
C GLU A 800 31.77 32.76 17.27
N ASN A 801 30.71 33.46 16.84
CA ASN A 801 30.28 33.55 15.44
C ASN A 801 30.65 34.90 14.79
N ALA A 802 30.78 34.96 13.46
CA ALA A 802 31.15 36.24 12.80
C ALA A 802 29.95 37.21 12.72
N GLU A 803 28.78 36.77 12.27
CA GLU A 803 27.55 37.56 12.26
C GLU A 803 26.37 36.77 12.84
N ALA A 804 25.60 37.38 13.74
CA ALA A 804 24.49 36.73 14.42
C ALA A 804 23.24 37.62 14.50
N ASN A 805 22.07 37.04 14.18
CA ASN A 805 20.79 37.74 14.14
C ASN A 805 19.68 36.95 14.86
N TYR A 806 19.02 37.54 15.87
CA TYR A 806 17.87 36.97 16.56
C TYR A 806 16.63 37.82 16.35
N ASN A 807 15.50 37.19 16.02
CA ASN A 807 14.20 37.86 15.98
C ASN A 807 13.15 37.03 16.72
N GLU A 808 12.19 37.71 17.36
CA GLU A 808 10.96 37.08 17.89
C GLU A 808 11.17 35.93 18.91
N ASN A 809 12.26 35.97 19.68
CA ASN A 809 12.62 34.99 20.72
C ASN A 809 12.20 35.44 22.13
N ALA A 810 11.95 34.48 23.03
CA ALA A 810 11.72 34.83 24.44
C ALA A 810 13.02 35.24 25.14
N GLU A 811 14.10 34.46 25.01
CA GLU A 811 15.42 34.79 25.54
C GLU A 811 16.51 34.60 24.47
N ALA A 812 17.33 35.63 24.29
CA ALA A 812 18.42 35.69 23.32
C ALA A 812 19.75 36.05 23.99
N ASN A 813 20.77 35.21 23.83
CA ASN A 813 22.10 35.41 24.41
C ASN A 813 23.20 35.33 23.35
N TYR A 814 24.05 36.36 23.29
CA TYR A 814 25.20 36.45 22.40
C TYR A 814 26.47 36.63 23.21
N ASN A 815 27.50 35.85 22.89
CA ASN A 815 28.83 36.06 23.42
C ASN A 815 29.90 35.99 22.33
N GLU A 816 30.91 36.86 22.41
CA GLU A 816 32.13 36.74 21.59
C GLU A 816 31.89 36.73 20.06
N ASN A 817 30.87 37.44 19.54
CA ASN A 817 30.61 37.56 18.10
C ASN A 817 31.13 38.89 17.53
N ALA A 818 31.45 38.97 16.23
CA ALA A 818 31.85 40.26 15.64
C ALA A 818 30.64 41.20 15.46
N TYR A 819 29.51 40.69 14.98
CA TYR A 819 28.25 41.44 14.86
C TYR A 819 27.09 40.68 15.47
N ALA A 820 26.37 41.30 16.41
CA ALA A 820 25.19 40.74 17.06
C ALA A 820 23.99 41.70 16.93
N ASN A 821 22.88 41.21 16.37
CA ASN A 821 21.66 41.99 16.17
C ASN A 821 20.41 41.26 16.71
N SER A 822 19.75 41.85 17.70
CA SER A 822 18.56 41.31 18.38
C SER A 822 17.34 42.19 18.13
N ASN A 823 16.24 41.62 17.65
CA ASN A 823 14.99 42.33 17.40
C ASN A 823 13.78 41.63 18.03
N GLU A 824 12.80 42.40 18.52
CA GLU A 824 11.49 41.86 18.92
C GLU A 824 11.54 40.74 19.98
N ASN A 825 12.54 40.75 20.88
CA ASN A 825 12.72 39.73 21.92
C ASN A 825 12.20 40.19 23.29
N ALA A 826 11.81 39.26 24.16
CA ALA A 826 11.46 39.62 25.54
C ALA A 826 12.72 39.96 26.37
N GLU A 827 13.76 39.13 26.31
CA GLU A 827 15.06 39.41 26.93
C GLU A 827 16.22 39.18 25.93
N ALA A 828 17.07 40.19 25.78
CA ALA A 828 18.27 40.14 24.93
C ALA A 828 19.52 40.49 25.75
N ASN A 829 20.49 39.56 25.82
CA ASN A 829 21.80 39.76 26.43
C ASN A 829 22.90 39.65 25.35
N VAL A 830 23.64 40.73 25.14
CA VAL A 830 24.69 40.84 24.12
C VAL A 830 26.02 41.20 24.79
N ASN A 831 26.93 40.24 24.93
CA ASN A 831 28.17 40.42 25.68
C ASN A 831 29.44 40.15 24.84
N GLU A 832 30.50 40.92 25.07
CA GLU A 832 31.83 40.69 24.48
C GLU A 832 31.87 40.71 22.91
N ASN A 833 31.05 41.56 22.26
CA ASN A 833 30.98 41.67 20.79
C ASN A 833 31.62 42.97 20.26
N GLU A 834 32.07 43.00 19.00
CA GLU A 834 32.55 44.25 18.38
C GLU A 834 31.38 45.21 18.14
N TYR A 835 30.26 44.70 17.62
CA TYR A 835 29.04 45.47 17.37
C TYR A 835 27.81 44.76 17.93
N ALA A 836 27.08 45.45 18.81
CA ALA A 836 25.83 45.02 19.42
C ALA A 836 24.68 45.96 19.02
N ASN A 837 23.61 45.42 18.45
CA ASN A 837 22.39 46.15 18.14
C ASN A 837 21.17 45.44 18.74
N THR A 838 20.36 46.17 19.50
CA THR A 838 19.15 45.67 20.16
C THR A 838 17.98 46.59 19.80
N ASN A 839 16.97 46.05 19.13
CA ASN A 839 15.81 46.81 18.68
C ASN A 839 14.50 46.19 19.15
N GLU A 840 13.50 46.99 19.52
CA GLU A 840 12.13 46.53 19.81
C GLU A 840 12.03 45.41 20.89
N ASN A 841 12.93 45.37 21.87
CA ASN A 841 12.94 44.36 22.94
C ASN A 841 12.30 44.88 24.25
N GLU A 842 11.75 43.99 25.08
CA GLU A 842 11.28 44.37 26.43
C GLU A 842 12.48 44.68 27.34
N TYR A 843 13.46 43.79 27.41
CA TYR A 843 14.73 44.01 28.11
C TYR A 843 15.93 43.78 27.18
N ALA A 844 16.76 44.80 27.01
CA ALA A 844 18.00 44.73 26.24
C ALA A 844 19.20 45.03 27.14
N ASN A 845 20.22 44.18 27.10
CA ASN A 845 21.44 44.31 27.90
C ASN A 845 22.66 44.13 27.00
N ALA A 846 23.54 45.12 26.96
CA ALA A 846 24.76 45.13 26.14
C ALA A 846 25.99 45.40 27.01
N ASN A 847 26.83 44.39 27.24
CA ASN A 847 28.03 44.53 28.08
C ASN A 847 29.33 44.24 27.34
N GLU A 848 30.38 44.97 27.67
CA GLU A 848 31.75 44.69 27.19
C GLU A 848 31.88 44.70 25.65
N ASN A 849 31.10 45.54 24.94
CA ASN A 849 31.14 45.66 23.47
C ASN A 849 31.89 46.93 22.99
N GLU A 850 32.46 46.92 21.77
CA GLU A 850 33.07 48.15 21.21
C GLU A 850 31.97 49.18 20.85
N TYR A 851 30.90 48.74 20.17
CA TYR A 851 29.75 49.57 19.84
C TYR A 851 28.44 48.91 20.28
N ALA A 852 27.64 49.59 21.09
CA ALA A 852 26.32 49.15 21.51
C ALA A 852 25.23 50.14 21.09
N ASN A 853 24.20 49.66 20.39
CA ASN A 853 23.03 50.44 19.98
C ASN A 853 21.76 49.78 20.51
N ALA A 854 20.92 50.56 21.20
CA ALA A 854 19.65 50.11 21.75
C ALA A 854 18.52 51.06 21.32
N ASN A 855 17.64 50.59 20.45
CA ASN A 855 16.56 51.39 19.87
C ASN A 855 15.17 50.80 20.17
N GLU A 856 14.19 51.64 20.47
CA GLU A 856 12.77 51.22 20.62
C GLU A 856 12.52 50.11 21.67
N ASN A 857 13.36 50.01 22.71
CA ASN A 857 13.23 49.01 23.79
C ASN A 857 12.48 49.56 25.01
N GLU A 858 11.82 48.70 25.81
CA GLU A 858 11.20 49.14 27.07
C GLU A 858 12.28 49.43 28.12
N TYR A 859 13.23 48.52 28.32
CA TYR A 859 14.38 48.72 29.21
C TYR A 859 15.69 48.41 28.48
N ALA A 860 16.61 49.37 28.46
CA ALA A 860 17.95 49.21 27.90
C ALA A 860 19.03 49.36 28.98
N ASN A 861 19.94 48.40 29.08
CA ASN A 861 21.11 48.44 29.95
C ASN A 861 22.39 48.31 29.11
N ALA A 862 23.37 49.20 29.33
CA ALA A 862 24.66 49.14 28.66
C ALA A 862 25.81 49.40 29.63
N ASN A 863 26.70 48.43 29.80
CA ASN A 863 27.84 48.53 30.73
C ASN A 863 29.18 48.22 30.03
N GLU A 864 30.24 48.96 30.38
CA GLU A 864 31.62 48.64 29.94
C GLU A 864 31.83 48.62 28.41
N ASN A 865 31.13 49.47 27.65
CA ASN A 865 31.27 49.59 26.19
C ASN A 865 32.08 50.84 25.77
N GLU A 866 32.73 50.83 24.58
CA GLU A 866 33.45 52.03 24.09
C GLU A 866 32.47 53.10 23.59
N TYR A 867 31.50 52.73 22.75
CA TYR A 867 30.46 53.63 22.24
C TYR A 867 29.06 53.08 22.48
N VAL A 868 28.19 53.88 23.10
CA VAL A 868 26.79 53.53 23.37
C VAL A 868 25.85 54.55 22.74
N ASN A 869 24.83 54.06 22.04
CA ASN A 869 23.71 54.86 21.56
C ASN A 869 22.38 54.25 22.01
N THR A 870 21.59 55.00 22.79
CA THR A 870 20.23 54.58 23.18
C THR A 870 19.21 55.57 22.63
N ASN A 871 18.21 55.09 21.89
CA ASN A 871 17.19 55.93 21.24
C ASN A 871 15.78 55.36 21.42
N GLU A 872 14.79 56.23 21.64
CA GLU A 872 13.36 55.85 21.67
C GLU A 872 13.02 54.76 22.72
N ASN A 873 13.71 54.73 23.87
CA ASN A 873 13.48 53.73 24.92
C ASN A 873 12.62 54.26 26.07
N ALA A 874 11.88 53.39 26.78
CA ALA A 874 11.15 53.84 27.97
C ALA A 874 12.11 54.14 29.13
N GLU A 875 13.01 53.23 29.45
CA GLU A 875 14.06 53.42 30.47
C GLU A 875 15.44 52.99 29.95
N ALA A 876 16.47 53.80 30.19
CA ALA A 876 17.86 53.50 29.82
C ALA A 876 18.82 53.63 31.02
N ASN A 877 19.61 52.59 31.30
CA ASN A 877 20.70 52.60 32.28
C ASN A 877 22.03 52.38 31.55
N VAL A 878 22.96 53.33 31.67
CA VAL A 878 24.25 53.30 30.95
C VAL A 878 25.40 53.59 31.91
N ASN A 879 26.33 52.65 32.09
CA ASN A 879 27.36 52.73 33.12
C ASN A 879 28.77 52.33 32.61
N GLU A 880 29.82 53.01 33.05
CA GLU A 880 31.23 52.63 32.75
C GLU A 880 31.59 52.59 31.26
N ASN A 881 31.09 53.52 30.43
CA ASN A 881 31.37 53.60 28.97
C ASN A 881 32.21 54.84 28.58
N GLU A 882 32.92 54.80 27.44
CA GLU A 882 33.74 55.95 26.98
C GLU A 882 32.88 57.05 26.33
N TYR A 883 32.03 56.72 25.37
CA TYR A 883 31.15 57.67 24.67
C TYR A 883 29.68 57.22 24.69
N VAL A 884 28.80 58.06 25.24
CA VAL A 884 27.37 57.77 25.39
C VAL A 884 26.50 58.82 24.70
N ASN A 885 25.54 58.38 23.91
CA ASN A 885 24.49 59.20 23.32
C ASN A 885 23.10 58.64 23.65
N ASN A 886 22.31 59.38 24.43
CA ASN A 886 20.95 58.98 24.81
C ASN A 886 19.92 59.99 24.28
N ASN A 887 18.96 59.53 23.49
CA ASN A 887 17.98 60.38 22.82
C ASN A 887 16.54 59.84 22.97
N GLU A 888 15.56 60.73 23.16
CA GLU A 888 14.13 60.38 23.14
C GLU A 888 13.70 59.30 24.16
N ASN A 889 14.20 59.37 25.40
CA ASN A 889 13.86 58.40 26.45
C ASN A 889 12.91 58.97 27.53
N ALA A 890 12.05 58.14 28.14
CA ALA A 890 11.23 58.61 29.26
C ALA A 890 12.08 58.82 30.53
N GLU A 891 12.90 57.83 30.92
CA GLU A 891 13.87 57.95 32.02
C GLU A 891 15.26 57.47 31.59
N ALA A 892 16.32 58.16 32.01
CA ALA A 892 17.71 57.75 31.74
C ALA A 892 18.64 57.93 32.94
N ASN A 893 19.37 56.90 33.33
CA ASN A 893 20.45 56.97 34.32
C ASN A 893 21.81 56.70 33.64
N VAL A 894 22.73 57.65 33.75
CA VAL A 894 24.05 57.59 33.10
C VAL A 894 25.15 57.85 34.12
N ASN A 895 25.99 56.87 34.40
CA ASN A 895 26.90 56.90 35.55
C ASN A 895 28.32 56.44 35.20
N GLU A 896 29.34 57.12 35.71
CA GLU A 896 30.76 56.73 35.54
C GLU A 896 31.24 56.63 34.05
N ASN A 897 30.84 57.56 33.17
CA ASN A 897 31.22 57.59 31.74
C ASN A 897 32.14 58.79 31.40
N GLU A 898 32.99 58.69 30.35
CA GLU A 898 33.90 59.79 29.97
C GLU A 898 33.17 60.93 29.23
N TYR A 899 32.44 60.62 28.16
CA TYR A 899 31.68 61.59 27.36
C TYR A 899 30.21 61.21 27.24
N VAL A 900 29.31 62.12 27.62
CA VAL A 900 27.85 61.89 27.61
C VAL A 900 27.13 63.00 26.86
N ASN A 901 26.23 62.61 25.95
CA ASN A 901 25.28 63.50 25.28
C ASN A 901 23.84 63.02 25.51
N THR A 902 22.96 63.90 26.01
CA THR A 902 21.55 63.58 26.22
C THR A 902 20.60 64.60 25.57
N ASN A 903 19.53 64.11 24.95
CA ASN A 903 18.58 64.95 24.19
C ASN A 903 17.13 64.44 24.29
N GLU A 904 16.15 65.35 24.42
CA GLU A 904 14.70 65.05 24.41
C GLU A 904 14.19 64.00 25.44
N ASN A 905 14.56 64.11 26.72
CA ASN A 905 14.15 63.17 27.79
C ASN A 905 13.15 63.76 28.80
N VAL A 906 12.37 62.94 29.53
CA VAL A 906 11.48 63.41 30.62
C VAL A 906 12.23 63.56 31.95
N GLU A 907 13.00 62.54 32.38
CA GLU A 907 13.88 62.60 33.57
C GLU A 907 15.27 62.02 33.27
N THR A 908 16.35 62.67 33.71
CA THR A 908 17.73 62.16 33.53
C THR A 908 18.60 62.36 34.78
N ASN A 909 19.27 61.30 35.24
CA ASN A 909 20.28 61.34 36.29
C ASN A 909 21.66 61.04 35.72
N ALA A 910 22.56 62.03 35.76
CA ALA A 910 23.94 61.88 35.29
C ALA A 910 24.93 62.14 36.43
N ASN A 911 25.65 61.12 36.89
CA ASN A 911 26.57 61.24 38.03
C ASN A 911 27.98 60.72 37.69
N GLU A 912 29.00 61.38 38.25
CA GLU A 912 30.42 60.97 38.16
C GLU A 912 30.96 60.83 36.71
N ASN A 913 30.61 61.75 35.79
CA ASN A 913 31.08 61.75 34.40
C ASN A 913 32.11 62.87 34.10
N GLU A 914 33.06 62.66 33.16
CA GLU A 914 34.07 63.70 32.85
C GLU A 914 33.47 64.87 32.04
N TYR A 915 32.73 64.58 30.95
CA TYR A 915 32.09 65.56 30.07
C TYR A 915 30.61 65.24 29.83
N ALA A 916 29.70 66.19 30.09
CA ALA A 916 28.26 66.02 29.85
C ALA A 916 27.65 67.18 29.03
N TYR A 917 26.86 66.84 28.02
CA TYR A 917 26.13 67.77 27.14
C TYR A 917 24.62 67.48 27.17
N THR A 918 23.78 68.50 27.37
CA THR A 918 22.32 68.35 27.39
C THR A 918 21.59 69.37 26.51
N ASN A 919 20.55 68.94 25.77
CA ASN A 919 19.70 69.75 24.88
C ASN A 919 18.20 69.72 25.28
N GLU A 920 17.33 70.41 24.51
CA GLU A 920 15.92 70.75 24.77
C GLU A 920 15.08 69.73 25.60
N ASN A 921 14.21 70.26 26.48
CA ASN A 921 13.12 69.56 27.22
C ASN A 921 13.46 68.52 28.32
N ALA A 922 14.69 68.43 28.82
CA ALA A 922 15.04 67.51 29.92
C ALA A 922 15.06 68.16 31.34
N GLU A 923 14.52 67.44 32.35
CA GLU A 923 14.79 67.69 33.79
C GLU A 923 16.02 66.88 34.23
N ALA A 924 17.15 67.56 34.47
CA ALA A 924 18.43 66.90 34.75
C ALA A 924 18.87 67.10 36.21
N ASN A 925 19.11 65.99 36.93
CA ASN A 925 19.82 65.98 38.20
C ASN A 925 21.25 65.51 37.96
N SER A 926 22.22 66.41 38.12
CA SER A 926 23.64 66.10 37.90
C SER A 926 24.47 66.31 39.18
N ASN A 927 25.29 65.32 39.57
CA ASN A 927 26.26 65.48 40.64
C ASN A 927 27.67 65.04 40.18
N GLU A 928 28.68 65.85 40.52
CA GLU A 928 30.11 65.50 40.36
C GLU A 928 30.65 65.32 38.92
N ASN A 929 30.16 66.08 37.94
CA ASN A 929 30.77 66.12 36.59
C ASN A 929 31.92 67.15 36.49
N GLU A 930 33.00 66.84 35.76
CA GLU A 930 34.14 67.77 35.62
C GLU A 930 33.79 68.97 34.69
N TYR A 931 33.11 68.71 33.57
CA TYR A 931 32.64 69.73 32.61
C TYR A 931 31.19 69.47 32.14
N ALA A 932 30.32 70.49 32.22
CA ALA A 932 28.90 70.39 31.81
C ALA A 932 28.46 71.56 30.91
N TYR A 933 27.72 71.27 29.83
CA TYR A 933 27.23 72.24 28.85
C TYR A 933 25.73 72.05 28.56
N THR A 934 24.94 73.13 28.55
CA THR A 934 23.47 73.10 28.34
C THR A 934 23.01 74.11 27.28
N ASN A 935 21.93 73.82 26.54
CA ASN A 935 21.33 74.72 25.54
C ASN A 935 19.88 75.12 25.90
N GLU A 936 19.31 76.14 25.23
CA GLU A 936 18.07 76.84 25.65
C GLU A 936 16.85 75.92 25.96
N ASN A 937 16.21 76.14 27.13
CA ASN A 937 14.98 75.52 27.69
C ASN A 937 15.10 74.31 28.67
N ALA A 938 16.27 73.89 29.14
CA ALA A 938 16.40 72.83 30.17
C ALA A 938 16.41 73.36 31.64
N GLU A 939 15.82 72.61 32.58
CA GLU A 939 15.89 72.89 34.04
C GLU A 939 16.88 71.90 34.72
N ALA A 940 17.93 72.43 35.36
CA ALA A 940 18.97 71.63 36.02
C ALA A 940 19.05 71.94 37.53
N ASN A 941 19.02 70.90 38.37
CA ASN A 941 19.31 71.00 39.80
C ASN A 941 20.72 70.44 40.08
N SER A 942 21.71 71.32 40.23
CA SER A 942 23.12 70.96 40.49
C SER A 942 23.51 71.15 41.96
N ASN A 943 24.20 70.19 42.56
CA ASN A 943 24.93 70.41 43.83
C ASN A 943 26.44 70.68 43.56
N GLU A 944 26.77 71.95 43.29
CA GLU A 944 28.07 72.69 43.36
C GLU A 944 29.45 71.98 43.11
N ASN A 945 30.17 72.41 42.04
CA ASN A 945 31.43 73.23 42.01
C ASN A 945 32.35 72.93 40.79
N GLY A 946 32.42 73.81 39.77
CA GLY A 946 33.39 73.70 38.66
C GLY A 946 33.29 74.88 37.67
N TYR A 947 34.39 75.30 37.05
CA TYR A 947 34.59 76.65 36.45
C TYR A 947 33.90 76.90 35.09
N ALA A 948 33.21 78.05 34.97
CA ALA A 948 32.70 78.58 33.69
C ALA A 948 33.78 79.34 32.88
N ASN A 949 33.84 79.13 31.55
CA ASN A 949 34.63 79.94 30.61
C ASN A 949 33.80 80.30 29.35
N PRO A 950 33.80 81.55 28.84
CA PRO A 950 32.97 81.96 27.70
C PRO A 950 33.79 82.04 26.40
N LEU A 951 33.17 81.77 25.23
CA LEU A 951 33.52 82.42 23.95
C LEU A 951 32.48 82.10 22.85
N LEU A 952 31.89 83.16 22.30
CA LEU A 952 30.97 83.17 21.15
C LEU A 952 31.55 84.19 20.15
N GLU A 953 32.00 83.76 18.97
CA GLU A 953 32.43 84.64 17.88
C GLU A 953 31.94 84.13 16.52
N SER A 954 31.07 84.90 15.86
CA SER A 954 31.14 85.25 14.42
C SER A 954 29.96 86.19 14.08
N LEU A 955 30.22 87.49 13.83
CA LEU A 955 30.54 88.16 12.56
C LEU A 955 29.34 88.36 11.60
N SER A 956 28.89 89.62 11.46
CA SER A 956 28.30 90.12 10.20
C SER A 956 28.72 91.57 9.89
N LEU A 957 29.07 91.77 8.61
CA LEU A 957 29.06 93.00 7.77
C LEU A 957 30.03 94.18 8.06
N ALA A 958 31.14 94.24 7.31
CA ALA A 958 31.39 95.14 6.16
C ALA A 958 32.83 94.99 5.62
#